data_AF-A0A352NAN6-F1
#
_entry.id   AF-A0A352NAN6-F1
#
_cell.length_a   1.000
_cell.length_b   1.000
_cell.length_c   1.000
_cell.angle_alpha   90.00
_cell.angle_beta   90.00
_cell.angle_gamma   90.00
#
_symmetry.space_group_name_H-M   'P 1'
#
loop_
_entity.id
_entity.type
_entity.pdbx_description
1 polymer ?
#
loop_
_entity_poly.entity_id
_entity_poly.type
_entity_poly.pdbx_seq_one_letter_code
_entity_poly.pdbx_strand_id
1 'polypeptide(L)'
;MKIIALFTVFIICLSSAAQNLSMFSGGDFKSSKPVDFTKGFPANSFLVLCYHDIPVKIADDKDGYAVELESFVRQLEFLKSQGCSFIGTDDILKAKTGEKKLPEKAVLISFDDAYESFYRHVFPLLKLYKCPAVLAVVSSWIDTPPDEPEYNKTFMSWEQLREVASSGLVKIASHSHAQHRGVLMNPLGSIAPAIQTRTYFPDLKRYETKDEYLKRISGDLGKSSSLIREKTGIAPEILVWPYGRYNHAGIEEAQKAGFKFMFTLDDGFATPDRTEAIPRFMIMNNPSIENFAEMFQRKFINTERLRIVHADIDSVYDPDPEKLSKNIDAFIERIFSLKPSAVYLQAFCDDKGDGNVSSVYFNNRVLPVKADIFSRIARSIFIRGIMVYAWMPAMTYVLPDENENERLRVCEFRNGKIQPSTSWYKRLSPFNEEACRKIEMIFEDLAAHCDFDGVIFQDDAYMNDYEDFSPDALREYAKISGDASIPFDKLNGDQKNKWTDLKTEKIMSLTDRIKKKVLYYRPEIRFARTLYAPVLLKPESEEWFCQNYAQTLKRYDYAVIMAYPRMEDIFWETRWLKSLVKKASEHPDGLNRTVFKTQAFDWEKDKWIDSDTVNGWLRILAAAGAHHIAYYPDDYIGNRPDARIISDMISSKYFPFDKK
;
A
#
# COMPACT_ATOMS: atom_id res chain seq x y z
N MET A 1 80.96 -25.74 -33.30
CA MET A 1 81.54 -24.49 -32.78
C MET A 1 80.38 -23.55 -32.49
N LYS A 2 80.10 -23.26 -31.22
CA LYS A 2 80.71 -22.14 -30.48
C LYS A 2 80.34 -20.79 -31.13
N ILE A 3 79.84 -19.75 -30.47
CA ILE A 3 79.73 -19.40 -29.05
C ILE A 3 78.99 -18.04 -29.05
N ILE A 4 78.00 -17.88 -28.15
CA ILE A 4 77.80 -16.74 -27.23
C ILE A 4 77.84 -15.35 -27.89
N ALA A 5 76.69 -14.73 -28.16
CA ALA A 5 75.88 -13.95 -27.21
C ALA A 5 76.62 -12.73 -26.62
N LEU A 6 75.96 -11.57 -26.66
CA LEU A 6 75.75 -10.63 -25.54
C LEU A 6 75.56 -9.18 -26.04
N PHE A 7 74.43 -8.59 -25.63
CA PHE A 7 74.18 -7.16 -25.46
C PHE A 7 74.30 -6.31 -26.74
N THR A 8 73.22 -5.84 -27.39
CA THR A 8 72.48 -4.65 -26.94
C THR A 8 71.27 -4.35 -27.87
N VAL A 9 70.17 -5.12 -27.82
CA VAL A 9 68.92 -4.78 -28.61
C VAL A 9 67.61 -5.17 -27.87
N PHE A 10 67.57 -5.14 -26.53
CA PHE A 10 66.35 -5.47 -25.77
C PHE A 10 65.70 -4.30 -25.01
N ILE A 11 65.98 -3.07 -25.43
CA ILE A 11 65.31 -1.86 -24.92
C ILE A 11 64.99 -1.02 -26.16
N ILE A 12 63.70 -0.89 -26.53
CA ILE A 12 63.05 0.14 -27.39
C ILE A 12 61.67 -0.30 -27.96
N CYS A 13 61.15 -1.51 -27.70
CA CYS A 13 59.76 -1.86 -28.09
C CYS A 13 58.69 -1.66 -26.99
N LEU A 14 58.94 -0.76 -26.03
CA LEU A 14 58.05 -0.47 -24.88
C LEU A 14 57.42 0.94 -24.92
N SER A 15 57.38 1.64 -26.06
CA SER A 15 56.88 3.03 -26.12
C SER A 15 55.92 3.39 -27.26
N SER A 16 55.48 2.46 -28.11
CA SER A 16 54.63 2.79 -29.30
C SER A 16 53.15 2.34 -29.23
N ALA A 17 52.69 1.73 -28.13
CA ALA A 17 51.26 1.41 -27.93
C ALA A 17 50.49 2.48 -27.12
N ALA A 18 51.19 3.51 -26.60
CA ALA A 18 50.63 4.55 -25.72
C ALA A 18 50.18 5.84 -26.45
N GLN A 19 50.14 5.87 -27.79
CA GLN A 19 49.82 7.10 -28.54
C GLN A 19 48.55 7.07 -29.41
N ASN A 20 47.77 5.98 -29.42
CA ASN A 20 46.49 5.93 -30.15
C ASN A 20 45.23 5.94 -29.25
N LEU A 21 45.37 6.34 -27.98
CA LEU A 21 44.25 6.42 -27.02
C LEU A 21 43.85 7.86 -26.64
N SER A 22 44.11 8.86 -27.50
CA SER A 22 43.84 10.29 -27.20
C SER A 22 43.11 11.08 -28.31
N MET A 23 42.29 10.45 -29.16
CA MET A 23 41.52 11.18 -30.21
C MET A 23 40.00 10.97 -30.19
N PHE A 24 39.41 10.69 -29.03
CA PHE A 24 37.97 10.91 -28.80
C PHE A 24 37.75 11.61 -27.45
N SER A 25 38.26 12.83 -27.33
CA SER A 25 37.85 13.79 -26.30
C SER A 25 37.49 15.12 -26.99
N GLY A 26 36.23 15.54 -26.89
CA GLY A 26 35.78 16.79 -27.51
C GLY A 26 34.27 16.89 -27.71
N GLY A 27 33.49 16.51 -26.71
CA GLY A 27 32.09 16.88 -26.59
C GLY A 27 31.81 17.05 -25.11
N ASP A 28 31.56 18.28 -24.66
CA ASP A 28 31.39 18.66 -23.26
C ASP A 28 30.23 17.93 -22.58
N PHE A 29 30.48 16.72 -22.08
CA PHE A 29 29.75 16.19 -20.94
C PHE A 29 30.31 16.87 -19.71
N LYS A 30 29.59 17.86 -19.17
CA LYS A 30 29.81 18.33 -17.80
C LYS A 30 29.78 17.09 -16.91
N SER A 31 30.93 16.71 -16.38
CA SER A 31 31.05 15.63 -15.41
C SER A 31 30.20 16.00 -14.20
N SER A 32 29.03 15.37 -14.09
CA SER A 32 28.36 15.24 -12.81
C SER A 32 29.38 14.60 -11.87
N LYS A 33 29.62 15.23 -10.71
CA LYS A 33 30.45 14.67 -9.63
C LYS A 33 30.14 13.16 -9.49
N PRO A 34 31.14 12.30 -9.25
CA PRO A 34 30.86 10.91 -8.91
C PRO A 34 29.87 10.92 -7.74
N VAL A 35 28.68 10.36 -8.00
CA VAL A 35 27.63 10.28 -7.00
C VAL A 35 28.16 9.38 -5.89
N ASP A 36 28.15 9.90 -4.66
CA ASP A 36 28.54 9.12 -3.49
C ASP A 36 27.46 8.05 -3.22
N PHE A 37 27.68 6.84 -3.72
CA PHE A 37 26.81 5.66 -3.52
C PHE A 37 26.90 5.07 -2.11
N THR A 38 27.71 5.63 -1.20
CA THR A 38 28.01 5.01 0.11
C THR A 38 26.99 5.31 1.21
N LYS A 39 26.11 6.30 1.02
CA LYS A 39 25.07 6.65 2.00
C LYS A 39 23.73 6.06 1.61
N GLY A 40 23.29 4.97 2.25
CA GLY A 40 21.90 4.58 2.02
C GLY A 40 21.32 3.30 2.60
N PHE A 41 22.12 2.26 2.86
CA PHE A 41 21.61 1.05 3.52
C PHE A 41 21.41 1.34 5.01
N PRO A 42 20.19 1.16 5.55
CA PRO A 42 19.97 1.24 6.99
C PRO A 42 20.90 0.26 7.73
N ALA A 43 21.37 0.65 8.92
CA ALA A 43 22.18 -0.24 9.74
C ALA A 43 21.37 -1.52 10.08
N ASN A 44 22.05 -2.67 10.10
CA ASN A 44 21.43 -3.96 10.40
C ASN A 44 20.22 -4.31 9.51
N SER A 45 20.32 -3.99 8.20
CA SER A 45 19.28 -4.29 7.22
C SER A 45 19.86 -5.03 6.01
N PHE A 46 18.99 -5.66 5.23
CA PHE A 46 19.34 -6.33 3.98
C PHE A 46 18.28 -6.10 2.91
N LEU A 47 18.72 -6.16 1.66
CA LEU A 47 17.84 -6.12 0.49
C LEU A 47 17.55 -7.54 0.03
N VAL A 48 16.31 -7.85 -0.33
CA VAL A 48 15.97 -9.12 -0.98
C VAL A 48 15.55 -8.84 -2.42
N LEU A 49 16.24 -9.46 -3.38
CA LEU A 49 15.86 -9.41 -4.79
C LEU A 49 15.11 -10.69 -5.15
N CYS A 50 13.94 -10.53 -5.74
CA CYS A 50 13.08 -11.62 -6.20
C CYS A 50 13.14 -11.70 -7.73
N TYR A 51 13.51 -12.88 -8.22
CA TYR A 51 13.51 -13.26 -9.62
C TYR A 51 12.51 -14.39 -9.84
N HIS A 52 12.07 -14.57 -11.08
CA HIS A 52 11.24 -15.71 -11.49
C HIS A 52 12.04 -16.56 -12.48
N ASP A 53 11.69 -16.49 -13.75
CA ASP A 53 12.32 -17.26 -14.82
C ASP A 53 13.56 -16.56 -15.40
N ILE A 54 14.63 -17.31 -15.63
CA ILE A 54 15.89 -16.82 -16.19
C ILE A 54 16.24 -17.57 -17.49
N PRO A 55 15.49 -17.36 -18.60
CA PRO A 55 15.78 -18.01 -19.86
C PRO A 55 17.04 -17.42 -20.52
N VAL A 56 17.66 -18.18 -21.44
CA VAL A 56 18.78 -17.66 -22.26
C VAL A 56 18.33 -16.43 -23.06
N LYS A 57 17.11 -16.50 -23.58
CA LYS A 57 16.45 -15.41 -24.30
C LYS A 57 14.96 -15.48 -24.02
N ILE A 58 14.32 -14.33 -23.83
CA ILE A 58 12.88 -14.27 -23.64
C ILE A 58 12.20 -14.59 -24.98
N ALA A 59 11.33 -15.60 -24.99
CA ALA A 59 10.64 -16.07 -26.18
C ALA A 59 9.38 -15.25 -26.51
N ASP A 60 8.73 -14.71 -25.48
CA ASP A 60 7.51 -13.90 -25.56
C ASP A 60 7.77 -12.54 -24.89
N ASP A 61 7.66 -11.45 -25.64
CA ASP A 61 7.86 -10.09 -25.14
C ASP A 61 6.85 -9.67 -24.06
N LYS A 62 5.81 -10.48 -23.83
CA LYS A 62 4.80 -10.30 -22.80
C LYS A 62 5.15 -10.91 -21.45
N ASP A 63 6.22 -11.71 -21.35
CA ASP A 63 6.64 -12.27 -20.07
C ASP A 63 7.38 -11.24 -19.21
N GLY A 64 6.59 -10.40 -18.53
CA GLY A 64 7.10 -9.33 -17.68
C GLY A 64 7.83 -9.80 -16.41
N TYR A 65 7.87 -11.10 -16.12
CA TYR A 65 8.54 -11.65 -14.93
C TYR A 65 9.89 -12.30 -15.27
N ALA A 66 10.17 -12.54 -16.55
CA ALA A 66 11.44 -13.11 -16.99
C ALA A 66 12.56 -12.06 -17.03
N VAL A 67 13.77 -12.52 -16.72
CA VAL A 67 15.02 -11.77 -16.89
C VAL A 67 15.97 -12.62 -17.70
N GLU A 68 16.55 -12.10 -18.77
CA GLU A 68 17.47 -12.90 -19.58
C GLU A 68 18.73 -13.25 -18.80
N LEU A 69 19.30 -14.43 -19.08
CA LEU A 69 20.51 -14.92 -18.43
C LEU A 69 21.65 -13.91 -18.46
N GLU A 70 21.85 -13.23 -19.60
CA GLU A 70 22.88 -12.20 -19.73
C GLU A 70 22.62 -11.00 -18.80
N SER A 71 21.38 -10.52 -18.74
CA SER A 71 20.97 -9.44 -17.83
C SER A 71 21.18 -9.83 -16.37
N PHE A 72 20.80 -11.04 -15.98
CA PHE A 72 20.99 -11.55 -14.64
C PHE A 72 22.48 -11.59 -14.24
N VAL A 73 23.36 -12.09 -15.13
CA VAL A 73 24.81 -12.09 -14.90
C VAL A 73 25.34 -10.66 -14.71
N ARG A 74 24.91 -9.71 -15.56
CA ARG A 74 25.30 -8.30 -15.42
C ARG A 74 24.84 -7.69 -14.10
N GLN A 75 23.65 -8.06 -13.62
CA GLN A 75 23.13 -7.60 -12.33
C GLN A 75 23.95 -8.16 -11.15
N LEU A 76 24.34 -9.44 -11.18
CA LEU A 76 25.23 -10.02 -10.15
C LEU A 76 26.60 -9.33 -10.11
N GLU A 77 27.21 -9.11 -11.28
CA GLU A 77 28.50 -8.41 -11.38
C GLU A 77 28.38 -6.95 -10.93
N PHE A 78 27.28 -6.27 -11.25
CA PHE A 78 27.01 -4.94 -10.75
C PHE A 78 26.92 -4.90 -9.22
N LEU A 79 26.11 -5.77 -8.60
CA LEU A 79 26.00 -5.84 -7.14
C LEU A 79 27.36 -6.07 -6.47
N LYS A 80 28.16 -6.98 -7.02
CA LYS A 80 29.53 -7.23 -6.56
C LYS A 80 30.43 -6.00 -6.71
N SER A 81 30.37 -5.30 -7.84
CA SER A 81 31.12 -4.05 -8.08
C SER A 81 30.72 -2.93 -7.12
N GLN A 82 29.48 -2.93 -6.63
CA GLN A 82 28.98 -1.98 -5.62
C GLN A 82 29.36 -2.37 -4.19
N GLY A 83 30.08 -3.48 -3.99
CA GLY A 83 30.48 -3.99 -2.69
C GLY A 83 29.35 -4.65 -1.91
N CYS A 84 28.30 -5.13 -2.58
CA CYS A 84 27.25 -5.91 -1.94
C CYS A 84 27.77 -7.26 -1.44
N SER A 85 27.30 -7.67 -0.27
CA SER A 85 27.61 -8.97 0.33
C SER A 85 26.41 -9.89 0.20
N PHE A 86 26.56 -11.00 -0.54
CA PHE A 86 25.51 -12.01 -0.63
C PHE A 86 25.36 -12.76 0.70
N ILE A 87 24.14 -12.83 1.23
CA ILE A 87 23.83 -13.48 2.51
C ILE A 87 22.79 -14.59 2.31
N GLY A 88 22.76 -15.57 3.21
CA GLY A 88 21.71 -16.58 3.29
C GLY A 88 20.79 -16.37 4.50
N THR A 89 19.72 -17.17 4.62
CA THR A 89 18.82 -17.12 5.78
C THR A 89 19.50 -17.48 7.10
N ASP A 90 20.58 -18.26 7.05
CA ASP A 90 21.36 -18.61 8.24
C ASP A 90 22.12 -17.38 8.79
N ASP A 91 22.57 -16.46 7.93
CA ASP A 91 23.14 -15.17 8.37
C ASP A 91 22.07 -14.28 9.00
N ILE A 92 20.85 -14.28 8.44
CA ILE A 92 19.71 -13.53 8.99
C ILE A 92 19.38 -14.06 10.40
N LEU A 93 19.36 -15.38 10.59
CA LEU A 93 19.11 -16.00 11.89
C LEU A 93 20.18 -15.60 12.92
N LYS A 94 21.46 -15.66 12.54
CA LYS A 94 22.58 -15.24 13.40
C LYS A 94 22.55 -13.77 13.75
N ALA A 95 22.07 -12.92 12.84
CA ALA A 95 21.86 -11.51 13.11
C ALA A 95 20.71 -11.27 14.08
N LYS A 96 19.60 -11.99 13.91
CA LYS A 96 18.44 -11.93 14.80
C LYS A 96 18.78 -12.36 16.23
N THR A 97 19.61 -13.39 16.41
CA THR A 97 20.04 -13.86 17.74
C THR A 97 21.18 -13.04 18.35
N GLY A 98 21.73 -12.07 17.62
CA GLY A 98 22.89 -11.28 18.05
C GLY A 98 24.23 -12.02 17.99
N GLU A 99 24.27 -13.24 17.43
CA GLU A 99 25.49 -14.03 17.26
C GLU A 99 26.47 -13.36 16.29
N LYS A 100 25.95 -12.75 15.21
CA LYS A 100 26.77 -12.09 14.18
C LYS A 100 26.01 -10.94 13.52
N LYS A 101 26.63 -9.77 13.36
CA LYS A 101 26.02 -8.67 12.59
C LYS A 101 25.96 -9.00 11.11
N LEU A 102 24.93 -8.50 10.42
CA LEU A 102 24.88 -8.52 8.96
C LEU A 102 26.06 -7.72 8.38
N PRO A 103 26.63 -8.16 7.24
CA PRO A 103 27.62 -7.36 6.52
C PRO A 103 26.98 -6.07 5.98
N GLU A 104 27.81 -5.07 5.69
CA GLU A 104 27.34 -3.88 4.97
C GLU A 104 26.83 -4.26 3.58
N LYS A 105 25.79 -3.56 3.12
CA LYS A 105 25.14 -3.79 1.82
C LYS A 105 24.75 -5.27 1.61
N ALA A 106 24.18 -5.88 2.65
CA ALA A 106 23.72 -7.26 2.61
C ALA A 106 22.59 -7.44 1.57
N VAL A 107 22.74 -8.44 0.70
CA VAL A 107 21.75 -8.78 -0.35
C VAL A 107 21.44 -10.27 -0.28
N LEU A 108 20.16 -10.61 -0.23
CA LEU A 108 19.67 -11.97 -0.42
C LEU A 108 19.04 -12.08 -1.81
N ILE A 109 19.36 -13.16 -2.54
CA ILE A 109 18.73 -13.47 -3.82
C ILE A 109 17.69 -14.56 -3.61
N SER A 110 16.49 -14.36 -4.14
CA SER A 110 15.38 -15.32 -4.11
C SER A 110 14.82 -15.55 -5.50
N PHE A 111 14.35 -16.77 -5.74
CA PHE A 111 13.73 -17.21 -6.99
C PHE A 111 12.39 -17.87 -6.67
N ASP A 112 11.35 -17.47 -7.38
CA ASP A 112 10.00 -18.01 -7.21
C ASP A 112 9.68 -19.07 -8.29
N ASP A 113 8.63 -19.85 -8.06
CA ASP A 113 8.02 -20.84 -8.96
C ASP A 113 8.83 -22.10 -9.34
N ALA A 114 10.15 -22.10 -9.14
CA ALA A 114 11.03 -23.24 -9.46
C ALA A 114 11.01 -23.65 -10.95
N TYR A 115 11.10 -22.67 -11.85
CA TYR A 115 11.33 -22.90 -13.28
C TYR A 115 12.61 -23.72 -13.54
N GLU A 116 12.60 -24.56 -14.57
CA GLU A 116 13.74 -25.41 -14.93
C GLU A 116 15.01 -24.59 -15.27
N SER A 117 14.83 -23.36 -15.78
CA SER A 117 15.92 -22.42 -16.06
C SER A 117 16.77 -22.13 -14.81
N PHE A 118 16.18 -22.16 -13.61
CA PHE A 118 16.93 -22.03 -12.37
C PHE A 118 17.99 -23.13 -12.25
N TYR A 119 17.59 -24.39 -12.42
CA TYR A 119 18.51 -25.53 -12.32
C TYR A 119 19.59 -25.49 -13.41
N ARG A 120 19.18 -25.22 -14.66
CA ARG A 120 20.09 -25.28 -15.82
C ARG A 120 21.06 -24.12 -15.90
N HIS A 121 20.64 -22.91 -15.50
CA HIS A 121 21.40 -21.67 -15.76
C HIS A 121 21.79 -20.95 -14.47
N VAL A 122 20.89 -20.84 -13.50
CA VAL A 122 21.14 -20.06 -12.28
C VAL A 122 21.99 -20.83 -11.27
N PHE A 123 21.67 -22.10 -10.99
CA PHE A 123 22.34 -22.89 -9.96
C PHE A 123 23.86 -23.04 -10.20
N PRO A 124 24.36 -23.27 -11.44
CA PRO A 124 25.80 -23.24 -11.71
C PRO A 124 26.44 -21.87 -11.44
N LEU A 125 25.75 -20.78 -11.74
CA LEU A 125 26.23 -19.43 -11.46
C LEU A 125 26.29 -19.20 -9.95
N LEU A 126 25.25 -19.54 -9.19
CA LEU A 126 25.27 -19.39 -7.72
C LEU A 126 26.48 -20.11 -7.10
N LYS A 127 26.83 -21.31 -7.58
CA LYS A 127 28.05 -22.03 -7.16
C LYS A 127 29.32 -21.25 -7.49
N LEU A 128 29.42 -20.71 -8.71
CA LEU A 128 30.57 -19.91 -9.16
C LEU A 128 30.77 -18.64 -8.32
N TYR A 129 29.68 -17.92 -8.04
CA TYR A 129 29.71 -16.68 -7.27
C TYR A 129 29.70 -16.90 -5.75
N LYS A 130 29.52 -18.15 -5.29
CA LYS A 130 29.28 -18.50 -3.87
C LYS A 130 28.14 -17.67 -3.28
N CYS A 131 27.07 -17.49 -4.06
CA CYS A 131 25.90 -16.70 -3.69
C CYS A 131 24.84 -17.63 -3.07
N PRO A 132 24.56 -17.53 -1.75
CA PRO A 132 23.43 -18.22 -1.16
C PRO A 132 22.12 -17.70 -1.77
N ALA A 133 21.11 -18.56 -1.88
CA ALA A 133 19.81 -18.17 -2.41
C ALA A 133 18.64 -18.90 -1.74
N VAL A 134 17.44 -18.39 -1.96
CA VAL A 134 16.17 -19.05 -1.65
C VAL A 134 15.48 -19.45 -2.94
N LEU A 135 14.94 -20.66 -3.02
CA LEU A 135 14.12 -21.14 -4.13
C LEU A 135 12.75 -21.53 -3.62
N ALA A 136 11.70 -20.80 -4.00
CA ALA A 136 10.33 -21.04 -3.59
C ALA A 136 9.60 -21.97 -4.57
N VAL A 137 9.00 -23.03 -4.02
CA VAL A 137 8.42 -24.12 -4.81
C VAL A 137 6.92 -24.16 -4.63
N VAL A 138 6.16 -24.01 -5.73
CA VAL A 138 4.74 -24.36 -5.76
C VAL A 138 4.65 -25.88 -5.92
N SER A 139 4.37 -26.59 -4.83
CA SER A 139 4.58 -28.04 -4.83
C SER A 139 3.60 -28.84 -5.69
N SER A 140 2.48 -28.24 -6.12
CA SER A 140 1.59 -28.87 -7.12
C SER A 140 2.03 -28.68 -8.57
N TRP A 141 2.93 -27.73 -8.85
CA TRP A 141 3.44 -27.48 -10.21
C TRP A 141 4.58 -28.41 -10.60
N ILE A 142 5.32 -28.93 -9.63
CA ILE A 142 6.43 -29.85 -9.87
C ILE A 142 5.92 -31.15 -10.47
N ASP A 143 6.63 -31.63 -11.50
CA ASP A 143 6.26 -32.75 -12.38
C ASP A 143 5.00 -32.52 -13.24
N THR A 144 4.50 -31.28 -13.35
CA THR A 144 3.46 -30.94 -14.33
C THR A 144 4.05 -31.05 -15.75
N PRO A 145 3.40 -31.80 -16.66
CA PRO A 145 3.86 -31.90 -18.04
C PRO A 145 3.93 -30.51 -18.73
N PRO A 146 4.97 -30.22 -19.55
CA PRO A 146 5.11 -28.92 -20.22
C PRO A 146 4.01 -28.59 -21.24
N ASP A 147 3.25 -29.60 -21.67
CA ASP A 147 2.13 -29.49 -22.61
C ASP A 147 0.78 -29.23 -21.93
N GLU A 148 0.75 -29.08 -20.60
CA GLU A 148 -0.45 -28.66 -19.89
C GLU A 148 -0.82 -27.22 -20.29
N PRO A 149 -2.03 -26.98 -20.85
CA PRO A 149 -2.43 -25.67 -21.39
C PRO A 149 -2.40 -24.53 -20.36
N GLU A 150 -2.48 -24.87 -19.07
CA GLU A 150 -2.42 -23.91 -17.95
C GLU A 150 -0.98 -23.44 -17.66
N TYR A 151 0.03 -24.22 -18.06
CA TYR A 151 1.44 -23.99 -17.73
C TYR A 151 2.32 -24.04 -18.98
N ASN A 152 2.48 -22.90 -19.66
CA ASN A 152 3.32 -22.78 -20.86
C ASN A 152 4.83 -22.75 -20.56
N LYS A 153 5.28 -23.36 -19.46
CA LYS A 153 6.67 -23.35 -18.97
C LYS A 153 7.04 -24.67 -18.30
N THR A 154 8.31 -25.03 -18.40
CA THR A 154 8.87 -26.22 -17.73
C THR A 154 9.34 -25.87 -16.33
N PHE A 155 8.87 -26.65 -15.34
CA PHE A 155 9.34 -26.58 -13.96
C PHE A 155 10.44 -27.60 -13.70
N MET A 156 11.16 -27.42 -12.59
CA MET A 156 12.14 -28.41 -12.13
C MET A 156 11.46 -29.74 -11.78
N SER A 157 12.20 -30.85 -11.86
CA SER A 157 11.76 -32.14 -11.28
C SER A 157 12.13 -32.25 -9.80
N TRP A 158 11.53 -33.21 -9.08
CA TRP A 158 11.94 -33.48 -7.69
C TRP A 158 13.40 -33.94 -7.55
N GLU A 159 13.96 -34.64 -8.53
CA GLU A 159 15.38 -35.00 -8.54
C GLU A 159 16.27 -33.75 -8.59
N GLN A 160 15.95 -32.81 -9.47
CA GLN A 160 16.67 -31.54 -9.58
C GLN A 160 16.55 -30.73 -8.28
N LEU A 161 15.35 -30.65 -7.69
CA LEU A 161 15.13 -29.97 -6.41
C LEU A 161 15.92 -30.62 -5.27
N ARG A 162 15.99 -31.96 -5.23
CA ARG A 162 16.78 -32.69 -4.23
C ARG A 162 18.28 -32.39 -4.37
N GLU A 163 18.79 -32.31 -5.60
CA GLU A 163 20.19 -31.94 -5.83
C GLU A 163 20.47 -30.51 -5.34
N VAL A 164 19.61 -29.56 -5.73
CA VAL A 164 19.71 -28.15 -5.31
C VAL A 164 19.70 -28.04 -3.79
N ALA A 165 18.76 -28.71 -3.13
CA ALA A 165 18.66 -28.76 -1.67
C ALA A 165 19.92 -29.35 -1.00
N SER A 166 20.46 -30.43 -1.56
CA SER A 166 21.64 -31.13 -1.01
C SER A 166 22.93 -30.32 -1.08
N SER A 167 22.97 -29.28 -1.92
CA SER A 167 24.15 -28.42 -2.07
C SER A 167 24.48 -27.57 -0.85
N GLY A 168 23.51 -27.34 0.04
CA GLY A 168 23.63 -26.40 1.16
C GLY A 168 23.70 -24.92 0.76
N LEU A 169 23.77 -24.61 -0.53
CA LEU A 169 23.86 -23.24 -1.06
C LEU A 169 22.49 -22.59 -1.23
N VAL A 170 21.48 -23.39 -1.60
CA VAL A 170 20.12 -22.93 -1.87
C VAL A 170 19.16 -23.51 -0.84
N LYS A 171 18.39 -22.66 -0.17
CA LYS A 171 17.33 -23.08 0.75
C LYS A 171 16.03 -23.25 -0.02
N ILE A 172 15.44 -24.43 0.06
CA ILE A 172 14.12 -24.69 -0.52
C ILE A 172 13.04 -24.10 0.38
N ALA A 173 12.19 -23.27 -0.19
CA ALA A 173 11.05 -22.64 0.45
C ALA A 173 9.74 -23.20 -0.13
N SER A 174 8.68 -23.15 0.68
CA SER A 174 7.32 -23.38 0.19
C SER A 174 6.80 -22.13 -0.50
N HIS A 175 6.15 -22.28 -1.66
CA HIS A 175 5.35 -21.25 -2.33
C HIS A 175 3.88 -21.66 -2.38
N SER A 176 3.39 -22.26 -1.28
CA SER A 176 2.12 -22.99 -1.17
C SER A 176 2.09 -24.32 -1.95
N HIS A 177 1.07 -25.13 -1.70
CA HIS A 177 0.81 -26.31 -2.52
C HIS A 177 0.03 -25.92 -3.77
N ALA A 178 -1.15 -25.32 -3.60
CA ALA A 178 -2.06 -24.99 -4.70
C ALA A 178 -2.83 -23.67 -4.47
N GLN A 179 -2.26 -22.73 -3.70
CA GLN A 179 -2.83 -21.38 -3.53
C GLN A 179 -2.20 -20.33 -4.45
N HIS A 180 -1.25 -20.70 -5.31
CA HIS A 180 -0.73 -19.84 -6.37
C HIS A 180 -1.70 -19.73 -7.55
N ARG A 181 -2.93 -19.27 -7.28
CA ARG A 181 -4.02 -19.14 -8.26
C ARG A 181 -5.00 -18.05 -7.88
N GLY A 182 -5.86 -17.70 -8.82
CA GLY A 182 -7.03 -16.88 -8.56
C GLY A 182 -8.19 -17.65 -7.92
N VAL A 183 -8.95 -16.99 -7.05
CA VAL A 183 -10.29 -17.43 -6.61
C VAL A 183 -11.30 -16.34 -6.89
N LEU A 184 -12.56 -16.75 -7.04
CA LEU A 184 -13.67 -15.81 -7.10
C LEU A 184 -13.78 -15.07 -5.77
N MET A 185 -13.65 -13.75 -5.83
CA MET A 185 -13.61 -12.87 -4.68
C MET A 185 -14.99 -12.34 -4.30
N ASN A 186 -15.90 -12.20 -5.26
CA ASN A 186 -17.20 -11.55 -5.05
C ASN A 186 -18.27 -12.11 -6.01
N PRO A 187 -19.57 -11.83 -5.77
CA PRO A 187 -20.65 -12.29 -6.65
C PRO A 187 -20.58 -11.76 -8.10
N LEU A 188 -19.77 -10.73 -8.36
CA LEU A 188 -19.67 -10.06 -9.67
C LEU A 188 -18.45 -10.51 -10.49
N GLY A 189 -17.90 -11.69 -10.22
CA GLY A 189 -16.91 -12.32 -11.10
C GLY A 189 -15.47 -11.87 -10.90
N SER A 190 -15.16 -11.06 -9.88
CA SER A 190 -13.78 -10.59 -9.70
C SER A 190 -12.88 -11.70 -9.16
N ILE A 191 -11.66 -11.78 -9.67
CA ILE A 191 -10.67 -12.78 -9.26
C ILE A 191 -9.55 -12.12 -8.45
N ALA A 192 -9.18 -12.73 -7.33
CA ALA A 192 -8.08 -12.29 -6.47
C ALA A 192 -7.23 -13.48 -5.95
N PRO A 193 -6.01 -13.25 -5.44
CA PRO A 193 -5.12 -14.30 -4.95
C PRO A 193 -5.75 -15.20 -3.86
N ALA A 194 -5.79 -16.51 -4.12
CA ALA A 194 -6.40 -17.50 -3.23
C ALA A 194 -5.84 -17.48 -1.81
N ILE A 195 -4.55 -17.21 -1.67
CA ILE A 195 -3.84 -17.28 -0.39
C ILE A 195 -4.32 -16.24 0.65
N GLN A 196 -4.88 -15.10 0.22
CA GLN A 196 -5.36 -14.04 1.12
C GLN A 196 -6.88 -13.84 1.10
N THR A 197 -7.55 -14.26 0.03
CA THR A 197 -8.94 -13.92 -0.25
C THR A 197 -9.90 -14.99 0.29
N ARG A 198 -11.01 -14.55 0.90
CA ARG A 198 -12.17 -15.40 1.17
C ARG A 198 -12.92 -15.65 -0.14
N THR A 199 -13.08 -16.91 -0.51
CA THR A 199 -13.73 -17.27 -1.77
C THR A 199 -15.22 -16.97 -1.72
N TYR A 200 -15.80 -16.39 -2.75
CA TYR A 200 -17.25 -16.39 -2.94
C TYR A 200 -17.67 -17.69 -3.62
N PHE A 201 -18.65 -18.39 -3.05
CA PHE A 201 -19.20 -19.64 -3.59
C PHE A 201 -20.52 -19.36 -4.30
N PRO A 202 -20.57 -19.31 -5.65
CA PRO A 202 -21.79 -18.99 -6.39
C PRO A 202 -22.94 -19.95 -6.11
N ASP A 203 -22.64 -21.25 -6.04
CA ASP A 203 -23.63 -22.30 -5.81
C ASP A 203 -24.28 -22.19 -4.42
N LEU A 204 -23.51 -21.72 -3.43
CA LEU A 204 -23.98 -21.51 -2.06
C LEU A 204 -24.46 -20.07 -1.80
N LYS A 205 -24.27 -19.16 -2.76
CA LYS A 205 -24.59 -17.72 -2.67
C LYS A 205 -24.06 -17.06 -1.41
N ARG A 206 -22.83 -17.41 -1.00
CA ARG A 206 -22.19 -16.87 0.20
C ARG A 206 -20.69 -16.79 0.05
N TYR A 207 -20.10 -15.93 0.87
CA TYR A 207 -18.67 -15.94 1.11
C TYR A 207 -18.24 -17.15 1.95
N GLU A 208 -17.02 -17.59 1.72
CA GLU A 208 -16.26 -18.47 2.59
C GLU A 208 -16.19 -17.84 3.99
N THR A 209 -16.51 -18.64 5.00
CA THR A 209 -16.43 -18.22 6.39
C THR A 209 -14.96 -18.12 6.83
N LYS A 210 -14.70 -17.43 7.95
CA LYS A 210 -13.36 -17.35 8.52
C LYS A 210 -12.75 -18.74 8.76
N ASP A 211 -13.52 -19.66 9.32
CA ASP A 211 -13.01 -21.00 9.69
C ASP A 211 -12.72 -21.87 8.46
N GLU A 212 -13.56 -21.77 7.42
CA GLU A 212 -13.31 -22.43 6.13
C GLU A 212 -12.03 -21.91 5.48
N TYR A 213 -11.84 -20.57 5.46
CA TYR A 213 -10.61 -19.94 4.97
C TYR A 213 -9.38 -20.44 5.73
N LEU A 214 -9.40 -20.39 7.06
CA LEU A 214 -8.27 -20.83 7.89
C LEU A 214 -7.93 -22.30 7.64
N LYS A 215 -8.95 -23.17 7.56
CA LYS A 215 -8.77 -24.59 7.28
C LYS A 215 -8.15 -24.83 5.90
N ARG A 216 -8.58 -24.07 4.88
CA ARG A 216 -8.03 -24.14 3.52
C ARG A 216 -6.55 -23.75 3.50
N ILE A 217 -6.19 -22.62 4.11
CA ILE A 217 -4.80 -22.15 4.14
C ILE A 217 -3.91 -23.10 4.94
N SER A 218 -4.34 -23.49 6.14
CA SER A 218 -3.58 -24.40 7.02
C SER A 218 -3.35 -25.77 6.36
N GLY A 219 -4.39 -26.35 5.75
CA GLY A 219 -4.30 -27.62 5.04
C GLY A 219 -3.36 -27.58 3.83
N ASP A 220 -3.40 -26.50 3.05
CA ASP A 220 -2.53 -26.31 1.89
C ASP A 220 -1.05 -26.17 2.28
N LEU A 221 -0.77 -25.29 3.24
CA LEU A 221 0.58 -25.05 3.73
C LEU A 221 1.19 -26.31 4.36
N GLY A 222 0.41 -27.07 5.14
CA GLY A 222 0.81 -28.35 5.70
C GLY A 222 1.10 -29.41 4.63
N LYS A 223 0.29 -29.47 3.57
CA LYS A 223 0.53 -30.37 2.43
C LYS A 223 1.81 -30.02 1.68
N SER A 224 2.06 -28.74 1.42
CA SER A 224 3.28 -28.28 0.76
C SER A 224 4.53 -28.66 1.56
N SER A 225 4.52 -28.34 2.86
CA SER A 225 5.64 -28.66 3.76
C SER A 225 5.94 -30.16 3.81
N SER A 226 4.89 -30.98 3.93
CA SER A 226 5.02 -32.44 3.98
C SER A 226 5.59 -33.02 2.68
N LEU A 227 5.09 -32.57 1.53
CA LEU A 227 5.52 -33.06 0.22
C LEU A 227 6.97 -32.66 -0.09
N ILE A 228 7.35 -31.41 0.17
CA ILE A 228 8.73 -30.96 -0.01
C ILE A 228 9.68 -31.78 0.87
N ARG A 229 9.31 -32.02 2.13
CA ARG A 229 10.10 -32.86 3.05
C ARG A 229 10.26 -34.28 2.53
N GLU A 230 9.18 -34.90 2.08
CA GLU A 230 9.20 -36.27 1.54
C GLU A 230 10.14 -36.38 0.34
N LYS A 231 10.05 -35.43 -0.60
CA LYS A 231 10.75 -35.51 -1.89
C LYS A 231 12.20 -35.07 -1.83
N THR A 232 12.53 -34.09 -0.98
CA THR A 232 13.88 -33.50 -0.89
C THR A 232 14.67 -33.96 0.34
N GLY A 233 13.99 -34.53 1.35
CA GLY A 233 14.57 -34.86 2.65
C GLY A 233 14.66 -33.68 3.63
N ILE A 234 14.30 -32.46 3.21
CA ILE A 234 14.40 -31.24 4.00
C ILE A 234 13.02 -30.61 4.15
N ALA A 235 12.58 -30.37 5.39
CA ALA A 235 11.36 -29.62 5.64
C ALA A 235 11.60 -28.13 5.38
N PRO A 236 10.74 -27.44 4.61
CA PRO A 236 10.92 -26.02 4.37
C PRO A 236 10.63 -25.20 5.63
N GLU A 237 11.60 -24.40 6.07
CA GLU A 237 11.40 -23.44 7.17
C GLU A 237 10.99 -22.05 6.65
N ILE A 238 10.97 -21.88 5.33
CA ILE A 238 10.70 -20.63 4.63
C ILE A 238 9.39 -20.77 3.85
N LEU A 239 8.53 -19.78 3.99
CA LEU A 239 7.37 -19.56 3.14
C LEU A 239 7.63 -18.31 2.30
N VAL A 240 7.31 -18.38 1.02
CA VAL A 240 7.17 -17.21 0.16
C VAL A 240 5.70 -17.10 -0.18
N TRP A 241 5.09 -15.94 0.06
CA TRP A 241 3.67 -15.74 -0.19
C TRP A 241 3.39 -15.61 -1.69
N PRO A 242 2.52 -16.43 -2.29
CA PRO A 242 2.07 -16.24 -3.67
C PRO A 242 1.62 -14.81 -3.93
N TYR A 243 2.07 -14.23 -5.04
CA TYR A 243 1.81 -12.83 -5.42
C TYR A 243 2.28 -11.79 -4.38
N GLY A 244 3.14 -12.18 -3.42
CA GLY A 244 3.53 -11.38 -2.27
C GLY A 244 2.40 -11.09 -1.27
N ARG A 245 1.24 -11.73 -1.44
CA ARG A 245 -0.01 -11.40 -0.75
C ARG A 245 -0.23 -12.24 0.51
N TYR A 246 -0.56 -11.59 1.62
CA TYR A 246 -0.69 -12.24 2.92
C TYR A 246 -1.61 -11.46 3.87
N ASN A 247 -1.98 -12.12 4.97
CA ASN A 247 -2.66 -11.49 6.09
C ASN A 247 -2.20 -12.12 7.42
N HIS A 248 -2.55 -11.51 8.55
CA HIS A 248 -2.09 -11.97 9.86
C HIS A 248 -2.64 -13.35 10.20
N ALA A 249 -3.89 -13.64 9.81
CA ALA A 249 -4.47 -14.98 9.92
C ALA A 249 -3.63 -16.04 9.18
N GLY A 250 -3.17 -15.73 7.97
CA GLY A 250 -2.27 -16.59 7.19
C GLY A 250 -0.92 -16.76 7.87
N ILE A 251 -0.33 -15.68 8.42
CA ILE A 251 0.91 -15.75 9.20
C ILE A 251 0.77 -16.70 10.39
N GLU A 252 -0.32 -16.59 11.17
CA GLU A 252 -0.59 -17.46 12.32
C GLU A 252 -0.65 -18.94 11.89
N GLU A 253 -1.35 -19.25 10.79
CA GLU A 253 -1.42 -20.62 10.26
C GLU A 253 -0.08 -21.12 9.72
N ALA A 254 0.69 -20.25 9.06
CA ALA A 254 2.03 -20.59 8.58
C ALA A 254 3.01 -20.87 9.73
N GLN A 255 2.95 -20.10 10.82
CA GLN A 255 3.75 -20.35 12.02
C GLN A 255 3.39 -21.69 12.67
N LYS A 256 2.08 -22.03 12.76
CA LYS A 256 1.62 -23.34 13.25
C LYS A 256 2.13 -24.49 12.36
N ALA A 257 2.26 -24.26 11.06
CA ALA A 257 2.82 -25.22 10.11
C ALA A 257 4.36 -25.33 10.15
N GLY A 258 5.03 -24.54 10.99
CA GLY A 258 6.49 -24.61 11.22
C GLY A 258 7.33 -23.64 10.39
N PHE A 259 6.71 -22.72 9.64
CA PHE A 259 7.45 -21.70 8.89
C PHE A 259 7.99 -20.61 9.82
N LYS A 260 9.29 -20.31 9.67
CA LYS A 260 10.04 -19.34 10.50
C LYS A 260 10.29 -18.02 9.78
N PHE A 261 10.48 -18.08 8.46
CA PHE A 261 10.69 -16.92 7.61
C PHE A 261 9.60 -16.85 6.55
N MET A 262 9.04 -15.68 6.33
CA MET A 262 7.91 -15.45 5.43
C MET A 262 8.22 -14.26 4.56
N PHE A 263 8.34 -14.47 3.25
CA PHE A 263 8.73 -13.44 2.30
C PHE A 263 7.52 -12.88 1.54
N THR A 264 7.46 -11.56 1.41
CA THR A 264 6.37 -10.80 0.78
C THR A 264 6.89 -10.05 -0.45
N LEU A 265 6.13 -9.07 -0.93
CA LEU A 265 6.58 -8.07 -1.91
C LEU A 265 6.40 -6.64 -1.39
N ASP A 266 6.41 -6.48 -0.06
CA ASP A 266 6.38 -5.16 0.59
C ASP A 266 7.56 -4.31 0.10
N ASP A 267 7.36 -2.99 0.05
CA ASP A 267 8.43 -2.03 -0.23
C ASP A 267 9.47 -1.97 0.91
N GLY A 268 10.73 -1.68 0.55
CA GLY A 268 11.78 -1.29 1.49
C GLY A 268 12.76 -2.39 1.90
N PHE A 269 13.63 -2.06 2.85
CA PHE A 269 14.66 -2.99 3.35
C PHE A 269 14.11 -3.93 4.42
N ALA A 270 14.58 -5.16 4.40
CA ALA A 270 14.31 -6.13 5.45
C ALA A 270 15.24 -5.93 6.64
N THR A 271 14.78 -6.35 7.83
CA THR A 271 15.58 -6.39 9.05
C THR A 271 15.57 -7.81 9.63
N PRO A 272 16.62 -8.24 10.35
CA PRO A 272 16.65 -9.56 10.99
C PRO A 272 15.51 -9.82 11.98
N ASP A 273 14.93 -8.77 12.56
CA ASP A 273 13.92 -8.87 13.60
C ASP A 273 12.52 -9.16 13.06
N ARG A 274 12.23 -8.77 11.81
CA ARG A 274 10.93 -8.97 11.14
C ARG A 274 11.00 -10.20 10.23
N THR A 275 10.59 -11.36 10.76
CA THR A 275 10.69 -12.64 10.03
C THR A 275 9.37 -13.13 9.43
N GLU A 276 8.26 -12.58 9.88
CA GLU A 276 6.89 -12.92 9.49
C GLU A 276 6.40 -12.18 8.23
N ALA A 277 7.15 -11.18 7.77
CA ALA A 277 6.87 -10.44 6.54
C ALA A 277 8.15 -9.72 6.06
N ILE A 278 9.02 -10.47 5.37
CA ILE A 278 10.29 -9.99 4.84
C ILE A 278 10.03 -9.34 3.47
N PRO A 279 10.22 -8.01 3.31
CA PRO A 279 10.03 -7.31 2.05
C PRO A 279 10.97 -7.85 0.98
N ARG A 280 10.50 -7.89 -0.27
CA ARG A 280 11.32 -8.25 -1.42
C ARG A 280 11.02 -7.32 -2.58
N PHE A 281 12.07 -6.95 -3.29
CA PHE A 281 11.94 -6.21 -4.52
C PHE A 281 11.92 -7.17 -5.71
N MET A 282 10.80 -7.20 -6.45
CA MET A 282 10.65 -8.02 -7.65
C MET A 282 11.33 -7.37 -8.85
N ILE A 283 12.20 -8.11 -9.53
CA ILE A 283 12.77 -7.69 -10.81
C ILE A 283 11.79 -8.06 -11.93
N MET A 284 11.38 -7.07 -12.71
CA MET A 284 10.38 -7.20 -13.78
C MET A 284 10.88 -6.59 -15.09
N ASN A 285 10.36 -7.08 -16.21
CA ASN A 285 10.54 -6.56 -17.55
C ASN A 285 12.00 -6.50 -18.03
N ASN A 286 12.83 -7.47 -17.63
CA ASN A 286 14.23 -7.60 -18.04
C ASN A 286 14.99 -6.25 -18.08
N PRO A 287 15.13 -5.55 -16.93
CA PRO A 287 15.59 -4.17 -16.94
C PRO A 287 17.03 -4.07 -17.45
N SER A 288 17.33 -3.01 -18.21
CA SER A 288 18.72 -2.70 -18.56
C SER A 288 19.55 -2.46 -17.30
N ILE A 289 20.88 -2.55 -17.44
CA ILE A 289 21.76 -2.37 -16.30
C ILE A 289 21.71 -0.93 -15.75
N GLU A 290 21.42 0.06 -16.60
CA GLU A 290 21.20 1.45 -16.21
C GLU A 290 19.95 1.61 -15.36
N ASN A 291 18.83 1.00 -15.78
CA ASN A 291 17.58 1.02 -15.02
C ASN A 291 17.76 0.29 -13.68
N PHE A 292 18.43 -0.86 -13.68
CA PHE A 292 18.75 -1.58 -12.45
C PHE A 292 19.62 -0.74 -11.49
N ALA A 293 20.62 -0.05 -12.01
CA ALA A 293 21.46 0.86 -11.22
C ALA A 293 20.66 2.05 -10.67
N GLU A 294 19.71 2.60 -11.43
CA GLU A 294 18.81 3.65 -10.95
C GLU A 294 17.90 3.15 -9.82
N MET A 295 17.34 1.94 -9.96
CA MET A 295 16.53 1.31 -8.92
C MET A 295 17.36 1.11 -7.63
N PHE A 296 18.62 0.69 -7.77
CA PHE A 296 19.57 0.58 -6.67
C PHE A 296 19.85 1.93 -6.00
N GLN A 297 20.01 3.01 -6.78
CA GLN A 297 20.20 4.38 -6.24
C GLN A 297 18.97 4.88 -5.47
N ARG A 298 17.78 4.57 -5.97
CA ARG A 298 16.50 4.86 -5.29
C ARG A 298 16.23 3.90 -4.13
N LYS A 299 17.16 2.99 -3.86
CA LYS A 299 17.10 1.98 -2.80
C LYS A 299 15.88 1.09 -2.89
N PHE A 300 15.36 0.90 -4.11
CA PHE A 300 14.19 0.08 -4.36
C PHE A 300 12.94 0.53 -3.54
N ILE A 301 12.85 1.82 -3.18
CA ILE A 301 11.70 2.42 -2.50
C ILE A 301 10.85 3.17 -3.53
N ASN A 302 9.54 2.91 -3.56
CA ASN A 302 8.62 3.71 -4.36
C ASN A 302 8.37 5.08 -3.70
N THR A 303 8.68 6.17 -4.42
CA THR A 303 8.56 7.57 -3.94
C THR A 303 7.46 8.33 -4.68
N GLU A 304 6.42 7.62 -5.10
CA GLU A 304 5.36 8.16 -5.95
C GLU A 304 4.65 9.38 -5.35
N ARG A 305 4.59 10.44 -6.16
CA ARG A 305 3.74 11.60 -5.89
C ARG A 305 2.29 11.22 -6.14
N LEU A 306 1.54 11.07 -5.07
CA LEU A 306 0.10 10.81 -5.16
C LEU A 306 -0.66 11.89 -5.96
N ARG A 307 -1.33 11.44 -7.01
CA ARG A 307 -2.33 12.16 -7.78
C ARG A 307 -3.64 11.41 -7.65
N ILE A 308 -4.62 12.04 -7.01
CA ILE A 308 -5.79 11.33 -6.51
C ILE A 308 -7.08 11.88 -7.13
N VAL A 309 -7.93 10.96 -7.57
CA VAL A 309 -9.35 11.22 -7.85
C VAL A 309 -10.15 10.75 -6.64
N HIS A 310 -11.02 11.59 -6.09
CA HIS A 310 -11.95 11.19 -5.04
C HIS A 310 -13.36 11.05 -5.64
N ALA A 311 -13.94 9.84 -5.57
CA ALA A 311 -15.10 9.46 -6.37
C ALA A 311 -16.15 8.67 -5.59
N ASP A 312 -17.41 8.88 -5.99
CA ASP A 312 -18.61 8.36 -5.35
C ASP A 312 -19.16 7.16 -6.10
N ILE A 313 -19.41 6.05 -5.37
CA ILE A 313 -20.07 4.86 -5.92
C ILE A 313 -21.59 5.07 -6.01
N ASP A 314 -22.17 5.99 -5.23
CA ASP A 314 -23.61 6.29 -5.27
C ASP A 314 -24.09 6.61 -6.70
N SER A 315 -23.29 7.34 -7.48
CA SER A 315 -23.58 7.67 -8.88
C SER A 315 -23.43 6.48 -9.86
N VAL A 316 -22.78 5.40 -9.44
CA VAL A 316 -22.55 4.19 -10.24
C VAL A 316 -23.69 3.19 -10.05
N TYR A 317 -24.27 3.14 -8.84
CA TYR A 317 -25.32 2.19 -8.49
C TYR A 317 -26.58 2.39 -9.35
N ASP A 318 -27.13 1.27 -9.85
CA ASP A 318 -28.45 1.19 -10.46
C ASP A 318 -29.11 -0.13 -10.00
N PRO A 319 -30.41 -0.14 -9.66
CA PRO A 319 -31.10 -1.38 -9.30
C PRO A 319 -31.23 -2.37 -10.47
N ASP A 320 -31.13 -1.91 -11.72
CA ASP A 320 -31.07 -2.76 -12.92
C ASP A 320 -29.64 -3.30 -13.10
N PRO A 321 -29.41 -4.62 -13.03
CA PRO A 321 -28.08 -5.22 -13.16
C PRO A 321 -27.37 -4.88 -14.49
N GLU A 322 -28.09 -4.72 -15.59
CA GLU A 322 -27.48 -4.39 -16.87
C GLU A 322 -26.98 -2.95 -16.91
N LYS A 323 -27.76 -2.01 -16.34
CA LYS A 323 -27.34 -0.61 -16.21
C LYS A 323 -26.21 -0.47 -15.20
N LEU A 324 -26.28 -1.17 -14.08
CA LEU A 324 -25.20 -1.22 -13.09
C LEU A 324 -23.89 -1.67 -13.74
N SER A 325 -23.91 -2.74 -14.54
CA SER A 325 -22.72 -3.19 -15.26
C SER A 325 -22.17 -2.12 -16.20
N LYS A 326 -23.03 -1.46 -16.99
CA LYS A 326 -22.62 -0.39 -17.90
C LYS A 326 -22.05 0.82 -17.16
N ASN A 327 -22.64 1.19 -16.03
CA ASN A 327 -22.18 2.29 -15.18
C ASN A 327 -20.82 1.98 -14.57
N ILE A 328 -20.62 0.75 -14.07
CA ILE A 328 -19.33 0.28 -13.56
C ILE A 328 -18.25 0.39 -14.64
N ASP A 329 -18.54 -0.08 -15.85
CA ASP A 329 -17.58 -0.03 -16.97
C ASP A 329 -17.25 1.42 -17.35
N ALA A 330 -18.25 2.28 -17.51
CA ALA A 330 -18.05 3.70 -17.83
C ALA A 330 -17.26 4.46 -16.74
N PHE A 331 -17.54 4.17 -15.47
CA PHE A 331 -16.81 4.73 -14.34
C PHE A 331 -15.33 4.30 -14.37
N ILE A 332 -15.06 3.00 -14.54
CA ILE A 332 -13.69 2.48 -14.62
C ILE A 332 -12.95 3.07 -15.81
N GLU A 333 -13.60 3.17 -16.98
CA GLU A 333 -13.01 3.79 -18.16
C GLU A 333 -12.62 5.24 -17.92
N ARG A 334 -13.47 6.03 -17.25
CA ARG A 334 -13.13 7.40 -16.86
C ARG A 334 -11.91 7.44 -15.95
N ILE A 335 -11.91 6.70 -14.85
CA ILE A 335 -10.79 6.66 -13.92
C ILE A 335 -9.50 6.27 -14.64
N PHE A 336 -9.57 5.25 -15.50
CA PHE A 336 -8.42 4.81 -16.27
C PHE A 336 -7.92 5.87 -17.27
N SER A 337 -8.83 6.62 -17.90
CA SER A 337 -8.47 7.71 -18.83
C SER A 337 -7.70 8.85 -18.15
N LEU A 338 -8.02 9.13 -16.88
CA LEU A 338 -7.35 10.14 -16.05
C LEU A 338 -5.94 9.70 -15.63
N LYS A 339 -5.70 8.39 -15.53
CA LYS A 339 -4.44 7.77 -15.10
C LYS A 339 -3.92 8.34 -13.76
N PRO A 340 -4.76 8.44 -12.72
CA PRO A 340 -4.28 8.84 -11.40
C PRO A 340 -3.35 7.77 -10.81
N SER A 341 -2.54 8.13 -9.82
CA SER A 341 -1.81 7.12 -9.04
C SER A 341 -2.72 6.40 -8.05
N ALA A 342 -3.78 7.08 -7.57
CA ALA A 342 -4.70 6.54 -6.58
C ALA A 342 -6.14 7.08 -6.77
N VAL A 343 -7.11 6.31 -6.29
CA VAL A 343 -8.50 6.71 -6.16
C VAL A 343 -8.92 6.59 -4.70
N TYR A 344 -9.51 7.65 -4.16
CA TYR A 344 -10.28 7.56 -2.93
C TYR A 344 -11.69 7.18 -3.35
N LEU A 345 -12.12 5.97 -3.01
CA LEU A 345 -13.34 5.35 -3.52
C LEU A 345 -14.32 5.16 -2.38
N GLN A 346 -15.50 5.76 -2.48
CA GLN A 346 -16.58 5.63 -1.51
C GLN A 346 -16.94 4.15 -1.29
N ALA A 347 -16.89 3.66 -0.06
CA ALA A 347 -17.28 2.28 0.27
C ALA A 347 -18.66 2.18 0.96
N PHE A 348 -19.26 3.33 1.26
CA PHE A 348 -20.56 3.49 1.92
C PHE A 348 -21.59 4.12 0.97
N CYS A 349 -22.86 4.09 1.35
CA CYS A 349 -23.94 4.73 0.61
C CYS A 349 -24.43 5.99 1.34
N ASP A 350 -24.48 7.11 0.62
CA ASP A 350 -25.08 8.39 1.03
C ASP A 350 -25.96 8.95 -0.11
N ASP A 351 -26.92 8.14 -0.55
CA ASP A 351 -27.84 8.48 -1.65
C ASP A 351 -28.71 9.73 -1.40
N LYS A 352 -28.76 10.20 -0.14
CA LYS A 352 -29.44 11.44 0.26
C LYS A 352 -28.54 12.67 0.24
N GLY A 353 -27.22 12.47 0.19
CA GLY A 353 -26.23 13.54 0.33
C GLY A 353 -26.33 14.27 1.68
N ASP A 354 -26.82 13.59 2.72
CA ASP A 354 -26.98 14.17 4.07
C ASP A 354 -25.81 13.82 5.00
N GLY A 355 -24.82 13.06 4.51
CA GLY A 355 -23.64 12.63 5.26
C GLY A 355 -23.90 11.47 6.22
N ASN A 356 -25.12 10.94 6.32
CA ASN A 356 -25.50 9.94 7.31
C ASN A 356 -25.69 8.54 6.72
N VAL A 357 -24.68 7.70 6.94
CA VAL A 357 -24.58 6.37 6.32
C VAL A 357 -25.51 5.36 6.98
N SER A 358 -26.49 4.87 6.22
CA SER A 358 -27.42 3.82 6.65
C SER A 358 -27.24 2.48 5.93
N SER A 359 -26.39 2.42 4.91
CA SER A 359 -26.04 1.20 4.19
C SER A 359 -24.66 1.32 3.53
N VAL A 360 -24.09 0.20 3.11
CA VAL A 360 -22.75 0.15 2.50
C VAL A 360 -22.70 -0.68 1.22
N TYR A 361 -21.57 -0.61 0.50
CA TYR A 361 -21.36 -1.29 -0.78
C TYR A 361 -20.53 -2.59 -0.70
N PHE A 362 -20.41 -3.17 0.49
CA PHE A 362 -19.66 -4.40 0.75
C PHE A 362 -20.35 -5.25 1.82
N ASN A 363 -20.13 -6.56 1.77
CA ASN A 363 -20.68 -7.49 2.75
C ASN A 363 -20.16 -7.22 4.17
N ASN A 364 -21.06 -7.06 5.14
CA ASN A 364 -20.72 -6.76 6.53
C ASN A 364 -21.81 -7.23 7.51
N ARG A 365 -21.50 -7.24 8.81
CA ARG A 365 -22.37 -7.75 9.90
C ARG A 365 -23.24 -6.70 10.59
N VAL A 366 -23.08 -5.41 10.30
CA VAL A 366 -23.66 -4.31 11.10
C VAL A 366 -24.71 -3.50 10.34
N LEU A 367 -24.39 -3.10 9.11
CA LEU A 367 -25.24 -2.26 8.26
C LEU A 367 -25.82 -3.05 7.09
N PRO A 368 -27.02 -2.68 6.62
CA PRO A 368 -27.56 -3.17 5.36
C PRO A 368 -26.58 -2.98 4.20
N VAL A 369 -26.53 -3.95 3.29
CA VAL A 369 -25.73 -3.88 2.06
C VAL A 369 -26.64 -3.38 0.94
N LYS A 370 -26.37 -2.18 0.40
CA LYS A 370 -27.14 -1.62 -0.71
C LYS A 370 -26.92 -2.43 -1.99
N ALA A 371 -25.64 -2.71 -2.28
CA ALA A 371 -25.18 -3.60 -3.34
C ALA A 371 -23.74 -4.03 -3.06
N ASP A 372 -23.38 -5.29 -3.33
CA ASP A 372 -22.01 -5.79 -3.11
C ASP A 372 -21.11 -5.49 -4.32
N ILE A 373 -20.79 -4.20 -4.51
CA ILE A 373 -20.12 -3.68 -5.71
C ILE A 373 -18.74 -3.06 -5.44
N PHE A 374 -18.43 -2.68 -4.19
CA PHE A 374 -17.18 -2.01 -3.86
C PHE A 374 -15.97 -2.86 -4.27
N SER A 375 -15.95 -4.14 -3.89
CA SER A 375 -14.85 -5.05 -4.21
C SER A 375 -14.65 -5.23 -5.72
N ARG A 376 -15.73 -5.22 -6.51
CA ARG A 376 -15.70 -5.32 -7.98
C ARG A 376 -15.05 -4.09 -8.62
N ILE A 377 -15.46 -2.89 -8.17
CA ILE A 377 -14.92 -1.63 -8.69
C ILE A 377 -13.46 -1.47 -8.26
N ALA A 378 -13.18 -1.65 -6.97
CA ALA A 378 -11.82 -1.56 -6.40
C ALA A 378 -10.86 -2.51 -7.12
N ARG A 379 -11.23 -3.78 -7.28
CA ARG A 379 -10.37 -4.76 -7.98
C ARG A 379 -10.13 -4.37 -9.43
N SER A 380 -11.14 -3.85 -10.12
CA SER A 380 -11.02 -3.45 -11.53
C SER A 380 -10.10 -2.25 -11.74
N ILE A 381 -10.09 -1.31 -10.79
CA ILE A 381 -9.15 -0.18 -10.77
C ILE A 381 -7.74 -0.66 -10.43
N PHE A 382 -7.61 -1.51 -9.40
CA PHE A 382 -6.33 -2.06 -8.94
C PHE A 382 -5.56 -2.80 -10.04
N ILE A 383 -6.21 -3.70 -10.79
CA ILE A 383 -5.53 -4.48 -11.85
C ILE A 383 -5.04 -3.60 -13.02
N ARG A 384 -5.45 -2.33 -13.08
CA ARG A 384 -4.97 -1.34 -14.05
C ARG A 384 -3.79 -0.51 -13.52
N GLY A 385 -3.27 -0.87 -12.34
CA GLY A 385 -2.11 -0.23 -11.72
C GLY A 385 -2.43 1.08 -11.00
N ILE A 386 -3.66 1.24 -10.50
CA ILE A 386 -4.10 2.43 -9.76
C ILE A 386 -4.45 1.99 -8.34
N MET A 387 -3.84 2.64 -7.34
CA MET A 387 -4.13 2.33 -5.93
C MET A 387 -5.57 2.70 -5.56
N VAL A 388 -6.23 1.92 -4.71
CA VAL A 388 -7.59 2.21 -4.23
C VAL A 388 -7.58 2.39 -2.71
N TYR A 389 -8.03 3.55 -2.25
CA TYR A 389 -8.28 3.79 -0.83
C TYR A 389 -9.78 3.70 -0.60
N ALA A 390 -10.22 2.85 0.32
CA ALA A 390 -11.59 2.81 0.78
C ALA A 390 -11.88 4.09 1.59
N TRP A 391 -12.76 4.93 1.08
CA TRP A 391 -13.27 6.07 1.81
C TRP A 391 -14.43 5.64 2.70
N MET A 392 -14.28 5.89 4.00
CA MET A 392 -15.19 5.44 5.04
C MET A 392 -15.40 6.52 6.11
N PRO A 393 -16.63 6.67 6.67
CA PRO A 393 -16.87 7.46 7.85
C PRO A 393 -16.16 6.85 9.06
N ALA A 394 -15.62 7.67 9.94
CA ALA A 394 -15.04 7.17 11.19
C ALA A 394 -16.10 6.94 12.27
N MET A 395 -17.19 7.70 12.25
CA MET A 395 -18.15 7.78 13.36
C MET A 395 -19.62 7.81 12.90
N THR A 396 -19.90 8.24 11.68
CA THR A 396 -21.25 8.55 11.22
C THR A 396 -21.92 7.34 10.60
N TYR A 397 -22.74 6.68 11.42
CA TYR A 397 -23.48 5.49 11.03
C TYR A 397 -24.88 5.51 11.67
N VAL A 398 -25.89 5.34 10.84
CA VAL A 398 -27.29 5.16 11.25
C VAL A 398 -27.56 3.65 11.29
N LEU A 399 -27.60 3.12 12.50
CA LEU A 399 -27.82 1.70 12.75
C LEU A 399 -29.28 1.31 12.42
N PRO A 400 -29.55 0.03 12.10
CA PRO A 400 -30.91 -0.42 11.81
C PRO A 400 -31.90 -0.30 12.97
N ASP A 401 -31.43 -0.39 14.22
CA ASP A 401 -32.25 -0.23 15.42
C ASP A 401 -32.18 1.22 15.92
N GLU A 402 -33.32 1.90 15.87
CA GLU A 402 -33.41 3.30 16.30
C GLU A 402 -33.13 3.48 17.80
N ASN A 403 -33.46 2.50 18.64
CA ASN A 403 -33.14 2.57 20.07
C ASN A 403 -31.63 2.49 20.32
N GLU A 404 -30.91 1.76 19.46
CA GLU A 404 -29.44 1.78 19.49
C GLU A 404 -28.92 3.15 19.07
N ASN A 405 -29.44 3.75 17.99
CA ASN A 405 -29.05 5.10 17.55
C ASN A 405 -29.23 6.13 18.68
N GLU A 406 -30.37 6.11 19.36
CA GLU A 406 -30.67 7.01 20.49
C GLU A 406 -29.66 6.88 21.63
N ARG A 407 -29.28 5.65 21.96
CA ARG A 407 -28.39 5.34 23.09
C ARG A 407 -26.91 5.56 22.79
N LEU A 408 -26.49 5.34 21.55
CA LEU A 408 -25.08 5.24 21.16
C LEU A 408 -24.51 6.52 20.53
N ARG A 409 -25.36 7.47 20.15
CA ARG A 409 -24.94 8.71 19.47
C ARG A 409 -24.28 9.73 20.39
N VAL A 410 -23.55 10.64 19.77
CA VAL A 410 -23.04 11.86 20.41
C VAL A 410 -24.21 12.73 20.88
N CYS A 411 -24.10 13.26 22.10
CA CYS A 411 -25.02 14.25 22.65
C CYS A 411 -24.32 15.62 22.75
N GLU A 412 -25.10 16.69 22.70
CA GLU A 412 -24.63 18.05 22.93
C GLU A 412 -25.28 18.66 24.18
N PHE A 413 -24.59 19.61 24.79
CA PHE A 413 -25.19 20.50 25.78
C PHE A 413 -25.59 21.83 25.12
N ARG A 414 -26.91 22.09 25.03
CA ARG A 414 -27.44 23.32 24.43
C ARG A 414 -28.62 23.83 25.23
N ASN A 415 -28.68 25.15 25.44
CA ASN A 415 -29.78 25.82 26.14
C ASN A 415 -30.11 25.22 27.53
N GLY A 416 -29.08 24.81 28.28
CA GLY A 416 -29.24 24.26 29.62
C GLY A 416 -29.72 22.80 29.67
N LYS A 417 -29.77 22.11 28.53
CA LYS A 417 -30.21 20.71 28.45
C LYS A 417 -29.23 19.87 27.64
N ILE A 418 -29.10 18.61 28.03
CA ILE A 418 -28.41 17.60 27.22
C ILE A 418 -29.43 17.03 26.23
N GLN A 419 -29.06 17.02 24.97
CA GLN A 419 -29.88 16.51 23.88
C GLN A 419 -29.00 15.82 22.83
N PRO A 420 -29.58 15.04 21.93
CA PRO A 420 -28.88 14.55 20.74
C PRO A 420 -28.14 15.67 20.00
N SER A 421 -26.93 15.40 19.52
CA SER A 421 -26.18 16.36 18.70
C SER A 421 -27.03 16.86 17.52
N THR A 422 -27.03 18.18 17.31
CA THR A 422 -27.67 18.82 16.15
C THR A 422 -26.70 19.07 15.00
N SER A 423 -25.49 18.50 15.09
CA SER A 423 -24.53 18.49 13.98
C SER A 423 -25.13 17.84 12.73
N TRP A 424 -24.63 18.25 11.57
CA TRP A 424 -24.92 17.64 10.27
C TRP A 424 -24.73 16.11 10.29
N TYR A 425 -23.67 15.64 10.95
CA TYR A 425 -23.37 14.22 11.06
C TYR A 425 -23.94 13.60 12.35
N LYS A 426 -24.78 12.58 12.18
CA LYS A 426 -25.29 11.67 13.22
C LYS A 426 -24.20 10.69 13.64
N ARG A 427 -23.26 11.18 14.43
CA ARG A 427 -22.07 10.44 14.89
C ARG A 427 -22.42 9.51 16.05
N LEU A 428 -21.92 8.29 16.00
CA LEU A 428 -21.81 7.40 17.14
C LEU A 428 -20.69 7.88 18.07
N SER A 429 -20.91 7.79 19.39
CA SER A 429 -19.97 8.32 20.38
C SER A 429 -18.71 7.46 20.49
N PRO A 430 -17.49 8.04 20.44
CA PRO A 430 -16.24 7.31 20.66
C PRO A 430 -15.97 7.05 22.14
N PHE A 431 -16.82 7.56 23.05
CA PHE A 431 -16.79 7.24 24.47
C PHE A 431 -17.55 5.95 24.78
N ASN A 432 -18.50 5.56 23.92
CA ASN A 432 -19.28 4.37 24.10
C ASN A 432 -18.58 3.15 23.48
N GLU A 433 -18.33 2.13 24.30
CA GLU A 433 -17.59 0.93 23.88
C GLU A 433 -18.36 0.06 22.87
N GLU A 434 -19.68 0.03 22.94
CA GLU A 434 -20.51 -0.73 22.01
C GLU A 434 -20.53 -0.06 20.62
N ALA A 435 -20.66 1.27 20.58
CA ALA A 435 -20.50 2.06 19.37
C ALA A 435 -19.15 1.79 18.70
N CYS A 436 -18.05 1.87 19.47
CA CYS A 436 -16.70 1.58 18.98
C CYS A 436 -16.60 0.18 18.36
N ARG A 437 -17.16 -0.85 19.02
CA ARG A 437 -17.13 -2.23 18.52
C ARG A 437 -17.91 -2.42 17.22
N LYS A 438 -19.09 -1.78 17.09
CA LYS A 438 -19.87 -1.85 15.86
C LYS A 438 -19.11 -1.21 14.69
N ILE A 439 -18.48 -0.06 14.91
CA ILE A 439 -17.63 0.59 13.90
C ILE A 439 -16.44 -0.32 13.54
N GLU A 440 -15.73 -0.86 14.52
CA GLU A 440 -14.65 -1.82 14.28
C GLU A 440 -15.08 -3.02 13.43
N MET A 441 -16.28 -3.57 13.67
CA MET A 441 -16.82 -4.68 12.89
C MET A 441 -17.06 -4.31 11.43
N ILE A 442 -17.54 -3.10 11.14
CA ILE A 442 -17.75 -2.61 9.77
C ILE A 442 -16.41 -2.60 9.01
N PHE A 443 -15.37 -2.01 9.61
CA PHE A 443 -14.04 -1.95 9.00
C PHE A 443 -13.34 -3.33 8.94
N GLU A 444 -13.55 -4.18 9.93
CA GLU A 444 -13.09 -5.57 9.91
C GLU A 444 -13.67 -6.31 8.71
N ASP A 445 -14.98 -6.17 8.48
CA ASP A 445 -15.67 -6.83 7.37
C ASP A 445 -15.28 -6.26 6.02
N LEU A 446 -15.08 -4.95 5.91
CA LEU A 446 -14.50 -4.33 4.71
C LEU A 446 -13.17 -4.99 4.36
N ALA A 447 -12.24 -5.04 5.32
CA ALA A 447 -10.90 -5.58 5.12
C ALA A 447 -10.89 -7.09 4.80
N ALA A 448 -11.83 -7.84 5.39
CA ALA A 448 -11.94 -9.28 5.20
C ALA A 448 -12.55 -9.69 3.84
N HIS A 449 -13.40 -8.86 3.24
CA HIS A 449 -14.09 -9.18 1.98
C HIS A 449 -13.56 -8.40 0.77
N CYS A 450 -12.82 -7.30 0.98
CA CYS A 450 -12.38 -6.42 -0.10
C CYS A 450 -10.84 -6.28 -0.14
N ASP A 451 -10.28 -6.18 -1.35
CA ASP A 451 -8.85 -5.91 -1.63
C ASP A 451 -8.73 -4.43 -1.98
N PHE A 452 -7.88 -3.70 -1.27
CA PHE A 452 -7.64 -2.26 -1.42
C PHE A 452 -6.30 -1.87 -0.76
N ASP A 453 -5.75 -0.72 -1.14
CA ASP A 453 -4.39 -0.26 -0.79
C ASP A 453 -4.36 0.79 0.32
N GLY A 454 -5.52 1.35 0.68
CA GLY A 454 -5.61 2.33 1.75
C GLY A 454 -6.99 2.50 2.38
N VAL A 455 -7.05 3.15 3.52
CA VAL A 455 -8.30 3.67 4.11
C VAL A 455 -8.16 5.17 4.25
N ILE A 456 -9.15 5.92 3.78
CA ILE A 456 -9.30 7.33 4.11
C ILE A 456 -10.49 7.52 5.04
N PHE A 457 -10.20 8.01 6.24
CA PHE A 457 -11.23 8.44 7.18
C PHE A 457 -11.81 9.77 6.72
N GLN A 458 -13.14 9.82 6.66
CA GLN A 458 -13.92 11.03 6.39
C GLN A 458 -13.64 12.11 7.45
N ASP A 459 -14.04 13.32 7.12
CA ASP A 459 -14.01 14.52 7.96
C ASP A 459 -15.06 14.52 9.09
N ASP A 460 -15.84 13.45 9.25
CA ASP A 460 -16.87 13.29 10.28
C ASP A 460 -16.30 13.05 11.69
N ALA A 461 -15.02 12.68 11.76
CA ALA A 461 -14.26 12.46 12.98
C ALA A 461 -13.88 13.78 13.70
N TYR A 462 -14.89 14.54 14.15
CA TYR A 462 -14.74 15.74 14.96
C TYR A 462 -15.75 15.78 16.11
N MET A 463 -15.50 16.63 17.10
CA MET A 463 -16.47 17.03 18.14
C MET A 463 -16.27 18.50 18.46
N ASN A 464 -17.37 19.26 18.55
CA ASN A 464 -17.30 20.68 18.93
C ASN A 464 -17.16 20.84 20.46
N ASP A 465 -17.06 22.07 20.93
CA ASP A 465 -16.93 22.46 22.34
C ASP A 465 -18.19 22.14 23.18
N TYR A 466 -19.35 21.94 22.55
CA TYR A 466 -20.61 21.53 23.20
C TYR A 466 -20.84 20.01 23.19
N GLU A 467 -19.90 19.24 22.66
CA GLU A 467 -19.95 17.78 22.51
C GLU A 467 -18.73 17.12 23.17
N ASP A 468 -18.79 15.87 23.65
CA ASP A 468 -19.92 14.94 23.68
C ASP A 468 -20.49 14.85 25.11
N PHE A 469 -21.78 15.09 25.32
CA PHE A 469 -22.44 15.00 26.63
C PHE A 469 -23.19 13.67 26.85
N SER A 470 -22.83 12.61 26.11
CA SER A 470 -23.34 11.27 26.34
C SER A 470 -23.03 10.77 27.77
N PRO A 471 -23.82 9.84 28.33
CA PRO A 471 -23.59 9.33 29.68
C PRO A 471 -22.17 8.80 29.92
N ASP A 472 -21.52 8.25 28.89
CA ASP A 472 -20.17 7.72 28.98
C ASP A 472 -19.11 8.82 28.98
N ALA A 473 -19.29 9.84 28.14
CA ALA A 473 -18.42 11.02 28.10
C ALA A 473 -18.48 11.82 29.40
N LEU A 474 -19.68 12.03 29.96
CA LEU A 474 -19.88 12.69 31.25
C LEU A 474 -19.09 12.02 32.39
N ARG A 475 -19.04 10.69 32.43
CA ARG A 475 -18.26 9.97 33.45
C ARG A 475 -16.76 10.23 33.34
N GLU A 476 -16.24 10.47 32.15
CA GLU A 476 -14.85 10.86 31.95
C GLU A 476 -14.62 12.34 32.30
N TYR A 477 -15.54 13.23 31.94
CA TYR A 477 -15.44 14.66 32.25
C TYR A 477 -15.53 14.95 33.75
N ALA A 478 -16.29 14.17 34.52
CA ALA A 478 -16.29 14.23 35.98
C ALA A 478 -14.89 14.14 36.60
N LYS A 479 -13.98 13.38 35.97
CA LYS A 479 -12.59 13.23 36.43
C LYS A 479 -11.73 14.47 36.19
N ILE A 480 -12.17 15.36 35.29
CA ILE A 480 -11.47 16.60 34.93
C ILE A 480 -11.96 17.77 35.79
N SER A 481 -13.29 17.95 35.87
CA SER A 481 -13.92 19.11 36.51
C SER A 481 -14.39 18.85 37.94
N GLY A 482 -14.49 17.60 38.38
CA GLY A 482 -15.16 17.19 39.63
C GLY A 482 -16.69 17.13 39.51
N ASP A 483 -17.26 17.68 38.44
CA ASP A 483 -18.69 17.68 38.12
C ASP A 483 -18.88 17.64 36.60
N ALA A 484 -19.42 16.53 36.09
CA ALA A 484 -19.64 16.29 34.68
C ALA A 484 -20.65 17.24 34.03
N SER A 485 -21.51 17.89 34.83
CA SER A 485 -22.59 18.73 34.33
C SER A 485 -22.15 20.15 33.99
N ILE A 486 -20.91 20.52 34.31
CA ILE A 486 -20.36 21.86 34.03
C ILE A 486 -20.16 22.01 32.51
N PRO A 487 -20.83 22.97 31.87
CA PRO A 487 -20.66 23.22 30.43
C PRO A 487 -19.26 23.73 30.11
N PHE A 488 -18.79 23.46 28.88
CA PHE A 488 -17.43 23.77 28.47
C PHE A 488 -17.02 25.23 28.67
N ASP A 489 -17.93 26.19 28.41
CA ASP A 489 -17.68 27.62 28.55
C ASP A 489 -17.42 28.07 30.01
N LYS A 490 -17.84 27.26 31.00
CA LYS A 490 -17.64 27.51 32.43
C LYS A 490 -16.35 26.93 33.01
N LEU A 491 -15.64 26.13 32.23
CA LEU A 491 -14.37 25.53 32.65
C LEU A 491 -13.24 26.57 32.66
N ASN A 492 -12.28 26.38 33.55
CA ASN A 492 -11.02 27.13 33.48
C ASN A 492 -10.11 26.61 32.35
N GLY A 493 -9.04 27.35 32.03
CA GLY A 493 -8.15 27.03 30.91
C GLY A 493 -7.54 25.62 30.97
N ASP A 494 -7.07 25.20 32.14
CA ASP A 494 -6.47 23.86 32.31
C ASP A 494 -7.51 22.75 32.11
N GLN A 495 -8.73 22.97 32.58
CA GLN A 495 -9.85 22.03 32.39
C GLN A 495 -10.27 21.95 30.91
N LYS A 496 -10.34 23.09 30.20
CA LYS A 496 -10.64 23.13 28.77
C LYS A 496 -9.61 22.36 27.94
N ASN A 497 -8.33 22.55 28.25
CA ASN A 497 -7.24 21.83 27.59
C ASN A 497 -7.36 20.32 27.82
N LYS A 498 -7.51 19.88 29.07
CA LYS A 498 -7.68 18.45 29.41
C LYS A 498 -8.91 17.82 28.75
N TRP A 499 -10.01 18.57 28.68
CA TRP A 499 -11.23 18.10 28.00
C TRP A 499 -10.99 17.93 26.51
N THR A 500 -10.39 18.94 25.86
CA THR A 500 -10.04 18.90 24.44
C THR A 500 -9.11 17.72 24.13
N ASP A 501 -8.03 17.57 24.90
CA ASP A 501 -7.07 16.47 24.77
C ASP A 501 -7.76 15.10 24.89
N LEU A 502 -8.67 14.95 25.86
CA LEU A 502 -9.42 13.71 26.05
C LEU A 502 -10.31 13.41 24.84
N LYS A 503 -11.02 14.40 24.30
CA LYS A 503 -11.87 14.21 23.10
C LYS A 503 -11.04 13.83 21.89
N THR A 504 -9.96 14.57 21.62
CA THR A 504 -9.01 14.25 20.54
C THR A 504 -8.49 12.82 20.70
N GLU A 505 -8.02 12.44 21.89
CA GLU A 505 -7.49 11.10 22.13
C GLU A 505 -8.55 10.01 21.98
N LYS A 506 -9.82 10.25 22.33
CA LYS A 506 -10.90 9.27 22.14
C LYS A 506 -11.17 9.00 20.66
N ILE A 507 -11.21 10.04 19.82
CA ILE A 507 -11.34 9.87 18.36
C ILE A 507 -10.11 9.13 17.82
N MET A 508 -8.91 9.52 18.25
CA MET A 508 -7.66 8.88 17.80
C MET A 508 -7.56 7.42 18.24
N SER A 509 -7.96 7.09 19.46
CA SER A 509 -8.02 5.72 19.96
C SER A 509 -9.02 4.88 19.17
N LEU A 510 -10.21 5.40 18.82
CA LEU A 510 -11.16 4.72 17.95
C LEU A 510 -10.51 4.38 16.60
N THR A 511 -9.89 5.35 15.93
CA THR A 511 -9.24 5.11 14.64
C THR A 511 -8.08 4.12 14.73
N ASP A 512 -7.33 4.09 15.84
CA ASP A 512 -6.25 3.11 16.02
C ASP A 512 -6.78 1.69 16.26
N ARG A 513 -7.91 1.55 16.97
CA ARG A 513 -8.63 0.27 17.08
C ARG A 513 -9.07 -0.22 15.70
N ILE A 514 -9.66 0.68 14.89
CA ILE A 514 -10.06 0.38 13.51
C ILE A 514 -8.84 -0.06 12.67
N LYS A 515 -7.75 0.73 12.67
CA LYS A 515 -6.51 0.40 11.95
C LYS A 515 -6.02 -1.01 12.30
N LYS A 516 -6.02 -1.37 13.59
CA LYS A 516 -5.62 -2.70 14.05
C LYS A 516 -6.49 -3.81 13.45
N LYS A 517 -7.81 -3.61 13.33
CA LYS A 517 -8.73 -4.56 12.68
C LYS A 517 -8.46 -4.71 11.20
N VAL A 518 -8.24 -3.59 10.50
CA VAL A 518 -7.93 -3.59 9.07
C VAL A 518 -6.57 -4.24 8.81
N LEU A 519 -5.53 -3.86 9.56
CA LEU A 519 -4.16 -4.40 9.42
C LEU A 519 -4.07 -5.91 9.68
N TYR A 520 -4.99 -6.48 10.47
CA TYR A 520 -5.06 -7.94 10.64
C TYR A 520 -5.33 -8.66 9.30
N TYR A 521 -6.20 -8.10 8.45
CA TYR A 521 -6.52 -8.66 7.13
C TYR A 521 -5.69 -8.05 6.00
N ARG A 522 -5.20 -6.82 6.15
CA ARG A 522 -4.47 -6.05 5.14
C ARG A 522 -3.21 -5.39 5.74
N PRO A 523 -2.12 -6.14 5.98
CA PRO A 523 -0.96 -5.64 6.72
C PRO A 523 -0.19 -4.50 6.03
N GLU A 524 -0.26 -4.41 4.71
CA GLU A 524 0.46 -3.42 3.89
C GLU A 524 -0.30 -2.09 3.72
N ILE A 525 -1.52 -2.00 4.26
CA ILE A 525 -2.43 -0.91 3.93
C ILE A 525 -2.02 0.42 4.56
N ARG A 526 -2.28 1.52 3.84
CA ARG A 526 -2.02 2.89 4.32
C ARG A 526 -3.27 3.57 4.86
N PHE A 527 -3.11 4.47 5.81
CA PHE A 527 -4.21 5.22 6.41
C PHE A 527 -4.06 6.73 6.17
N ALA A 528 -5.16 7.36 5.78
CA ALA A 528 -5.28 8.78 5.59
C ALA A 528 -6.43 9.34 6.44
N ARG A 529 -6.29 10.56 6.96
CA ARG A 529 -7.38 11.26 7.67
C ARG A 529 -7.65 12.60 7.02
N THR A 530 -8.92 12.88 6.73
CA THR A 530 -9.36 14.19 6.24
C THR A 530 -9.40 15.20 7.37
N LEU A 531 -8.82 16.38 7.14
CA LEU A 531 -8.80 17.51 8.07
C LEU A 531 -9.37 18.76 7.41
N TYR A 532 -10.05 19.57 8.21
CA TYR A 532 -10.48 20.91 7.82
C TYR A 532 -9.26 21.83 7.64
N ALA A 533 -9.28 22.74 6.66
CA ALA A 533 -8.16 23.64 6.41
C ALA A 533 -7.77 24.51 7.62
N PRO A 534 -8.72 25.03 8.43
CA PRO A 534 -8.41 25.73 9.66
C PRO A 534 -7.52 24.96 10.64
N VAL A 535 -7.61 23.63 10.69
CA VAL A 535 -6.79 22.79 11.59
C VAL A 535 -5.30 22.93 11.28
N LEU A 536 -4.95 23.11 10.01
CA LEU A 536 -3.56 23.34 9.60
C LEU A 536 -3.11 24.78 9.90
N LEU A 537 -3.98 25.76 9.64
CA LEU A 537 -3.64 27.19 9.72
C LEU A 537 -3.69 27.75 11.15
N LYS A 538 -4.58 27.20 11.99
CA LYS A 538 -4.94 27.67 13.34
C LYS A 538 -4.97 26.48 14.30
N PRO A 539 -3.83 26.13 14.93
CA PRO A 539 -3.76 25.00 15.87
C PRO A 539 -4.79 25.09 17.02
N GLU A 540 -5.19 26.29 17.44
CA GLU A 540 -6.23 26.52 18.44
C GLU A 540 -7.61 25.96 18.06
N SER A 541 -7.83 25.70 16.77
CA SER A 541 -9.08 25.10 16.28
C SER A 541 -9.28 23.64 16.71
N GLU A 542 -8.26 23.02 17.30
CA GLU A 542 -8.39 21.74 17.97
C GLU A 542 -9.50 21.74 19.04
N GLU A 543 -9.74 22.87 19.73
CA GLU A 543 -10.79 23.00 20.76
C GLU A 543 -12.20 22.63 20.24
N TRP A 544 -12.52 23.03 19.00
CA TRP A 544 -13.84 22.83 18.39
C TRP A 544 -13.88 21.85 17.22
N PHE A 545 -12.73 21.32 16.78
CA PHE A 545 -12.68 20.22 15.80
C PHE A 545 -12.19 18.89 16.41
N CYS A 546 -11.47 18.89 17.54
CA CYS A 546 -10.75 17.71 18.04
C CYS A 546 -9.87 17.06 16.94
N GLN A 547 -9.28 17.92 16.12
CA GLN A 547 -8.38 17.58 15.02
C GLN A 547 -7.05 18.29 15.24
N ASN A 548 -5.95 17.57 15.07
CA ASN A 548 -4.61 18.08 15.24
C ASN A 548 -3.71 17.58 14.09
N TYR A 549 -3.09 18.51 13.36
CA TYR A 549 -2.27 18.18 12.19
C TYR A 549 -1.03 17.36 12.54
N ALA A 550 -0.29 17.74 13.58
CA ALA A 550 0.93 17.05 14.00
C ALA A 550 0.64 15.63 14.52
N GLN A 551 -0.42 15.45 15.32
CA GLN A 551 -0.87 14.13 15.77
C GLN A 551 -1.33 13.26 14.60
N THR A 552 -1.97 13.86 13.59
CA THR A 552 -2.35 13.15 12.37
C THR A 552 -1.12 12.65 11.62
N LEU A 553 -0.10 13.49 11.42
CA LEU A 553 1.17 13.04 10.84
C LEU A 553 1.90 11.99 11.70
N LYS A 554 1.65 11.93 13.01
CA LYS A 554 2.22 10.89 13.87
C LYS A 554 1.52 9.53 13.73
N ARG A 555 0.19 9.53 13.53
CA ARG A 555 -0.65 8.32 13.59
C ARG A 555 -1.14 7.78 12.24
N TYR A 556 -0.97 8.51 11.14
CA TYR A 556 -1.49 8.16 9.82
C TYR A 556 -0.44 8.37 8.75
N ASP A 557 -0.43 7.57 7.70
CA ASP A 557 0.49 7.76 6.57
C ASP A 557 0.32 9.13 5.92
N TYR A 558 -0.93 9.59 5.79
CA TYR A 558 -1.27 10.88 5.18
C TYR A 558 -2.28 11.72 6.00
N ALA A 559 -2.01 13.03 6.06
CA ALA A 559 -3.03 14.04 6.38
C ALA A 559 -3.63 14.59 5.08
N VAL A 560 -4.95 14.61 4.97
CA VAL A 560 -5.66 15.11 3.76
C VAL A 560 -6.32 16.43 4.10
N ILE A 561 -5.77 17.53 3.60
CA ILE A 561 -6.28 18.88 3.86
C ILE A 561 -7.34 19.21 2.82
N MET A 562 -8.53 19.59 3.27
CA MET A 562 -9.60 20.13 2.42
C MET A 562 -9.26 21.56 1.99
N ALA A 563 -8.47 21.69 0.93
CA ALA A 563 -8.08 22.96 0.33
C ALA A 563 -9.21 23.49 -0.57
N TYR A 564 -10.34 23.83 0.05
CA TYR A 564 -11.63 24.14 -0.60
C TYR A 564 -11.94 25.65 -0.55
N PRO A 565 -11.52 26.45 -1.55
CA PRO A 565 -11.60 27.90 -1.42
C PRO A 565 -13.03 28.45 -1.41
N ARG A 566 -14.00 27.76 -2.04
CA ARG A 566 -15.41 28.20 -2.02
C ARG A 566 -16.07 27.83 -0.70
N MET A 567 -15.81 26.63 -0.18
CA MET A 567 -16.35 26.19 1.12
C MET A 567 -15.86 27.07 2.28
N GLU A 568 -14.61 27.54 2.20
CA GLU A 568 -13.98 28.41 3.21
C GLU A 568 -14.20 29.92 2.93
N ASP A 569 -15.07 30.27 1.97
CA ASP A 569 -15.37 31.65 1.52
C ASP A 569 -14.12 32.53 1.31
N ILE A 570 -13.16 32.00 0.55
CA ILE A 570 -11.85 32.63 0.35
C ILE A 570 -11.86 33.54 -0.88
N PHE A 571 -11.63 34.84 -0.65
CA PHE A 571 -11.49 35.81 -1.73
C PHE A 571 -10.13 35.71 -2.47
N TRP A 572 -9.01 35.64 -1.73
CA TRP A 572 -7.64 35.60 -2.30
C TRP A 572 -7.11 34.16 -2.41
N GLU A 573 -7.78 33.34 -3.22
CA GLU A 573 -7.59 31.88 -3.31
C GLU A 573 -6.13 31.47 -3.52
N THR A 574 -5.42 32.12 -4.46
CA THR A 574 -4.01 31.79 -4.75
C THR A 574 -3.11 31.98 -3.53
N ARG A 575 -3.31 33.08 -2.79
CA ARG A 575 -2.51 33.36 -1.58
C ARG A 575 -2.84 32.36 -0.48
N TRP A 576 -4.11 32.01 -0.34
CA TRP A 576 -4.57 31.06 0.66
C TRP A 576 -4.06 29.64 0.39
N LEU A 577 -4.18 29.14 -0.83
CA LEU A 577 -3.65 27.82 -1.23
C LEU A 577 -2.14 27.72 -1.00
N LYS A 578 -1.37 28.74 -1.37
CA LYS A 578 0.07 28.80 -1.08
C LYS A 578 0.38 28.80 0.41
N SER A 579 -0.48 29.44 1.22
CA SER A 579 -0.30 29.47 2.67
C SER A 579 -0.49 28.09 3.32
N LEU A 580 -1.41 27.26 2.81
CA LEU A 580 -1.58 25.88 3.27
C LEU A 580 -0.31 25.06 3.02
N VAL A 581 0.24 25.13 1.80
CA VAL A 581 1.47 24.38 1.44
C VAL A 581 2.66 24.87 2.27
N LYS A 582 2.80 26.19 2.42
CA LYS A 582 3.83 26.77 3.28
C LYS A 582 3.69 26.27 4.72
N LYS A 583 2.47 26.28 5.27
CA LYS A 583 2.24 25.86 6.65
C LYS A 583 2.56 24.38 6.88
N ALA A 584 2.17 23.51 5.94
CA ALA A 584 2.57 22.11 5.98
C ALA A 584 4.10 21.93 5.93
N SER A 585 4.81 22.72 5.12
CA SER A 585 6.27 22.65 5.01
C SER A 585 7.04 23.02 6.28
N GLU A 586 6.39 23.67 7.25
CA GLU A 586 7.00 23.95 8.57
C GLU A 586 7.16 22.67 9.41
N HIS A 587 6.44 21.59 9.08
CA HIS A 587 6.60 20.29 9.73
C HIS A 587 7.61 19.42 8.95
N PRO A 588 8.57 18.72 9.60
CA PRO A 588 9.63 17.97 8.92
C PRO A 588 9.17 17.03 7.80
N ASP A 589 8.10 16.27 8.04
CA ASP A 589 7.52 15.35 7.04
C ASP A 589 6.30 15.93 6.29
N GLY A 590 5.95 17.19 6.54
CA GLY A 590 4.65 17.74 6.14
C GLY A 590 4.39 17.64 4.64
N LEU A 591 5.33 18.06 3.79
CA LEU A 591 5.15 17.99 2.33
C LEU A 591 5.10 16.55 1.78
N ASN A 592 5.79 15.60 2.42
CA ASN A 592 5.81 14.19 2.01
C ASN A 592 4.59 13.39 2.47
N ARG A 593 3.80 13.94 3.40
CA ARG A 593 2.70 13.22 4.06
C ARG A 593 1.40 14.02 4.11
N THR A 594 1.32 15.10 3.33
CA THR A 594 0.11 15.91 3.20
C THR A 594 -0.42 15.87 1.79
N VAL A 595 -1.69 15.47 1.66
CA VAL A 595 -2.46 15.55 0.42
C VAL A 595 -3.31 16.81 0.47
N PHE A 596 -3.18 17.67 -0.55
CA PHE A 596 -4.03 18.85 -0.70
C PHE A 596 -5.17 18.52 -1.65
N LYS A 597 -6.39 18.41 -1.12
CA LYS A 597 -7.60 18.04 -1.86
C LYS A 597 -8.38 19.30 -2.20
N THR A 598 -8.58 19.56 -3.48
CA THR A 598 -9.40 20.68 -3.99
C THR A 598 -10.86 20.27 -4.19
N GLN A 599 -11.77 21.23 -4.14
CA GLN A 599 -13.17 20.97 -4.48
C GLN A 599 -13.41 21.15 -5.98
N ALA A 600 -14.30 20.35 -6.56
CA ALA A 600 -14.80 20.45 -7.93
C ALA A 600 -16.28 20.84 -7.97
N PHE A 601 -16.95 20.85 -6.82
CA PHE A 601 -18.34 21.28 -6.65
C PHE A 601 -18.42 22.38 -5.60
N ASP A 602 -19.27 23.38 -5.83
CA ASP A 602 -19.59 24.47 -4.92
C ASP A 602 -20.93 24.15 -4.27
N TRP A 603 -20.89 23.54 -3.07
CA TRP A 603 -22.08 23.08 -2.34
C TRP A 603 -22.97 24.22 -1.86
N GLU A 604 -22.41 25.41 -1.61
CA GLU A 604 -23.21 26.57 -1.20
C GLU A 604 -24.08 27.08 -2.36
N LYS A 605 -23.54 27.04 -3.58
CA LYS A 605 -24.24 27.48 -4.80
C LYS A 605 -24.86 26.35 -5.61
N ASP A 606 -24.78 25.13 -5.09
CA ASP A 606 -25.26 23.89 -5.73
C ASP A 606 -24.84 23.80 -7.21
N LYS A 607 -23.54 23.98 -7.49
CA LYS A 607 -23.05 24.00 -8.87
C LYS A 607 -21.63 23.44 -9.02
N TRP A 608 -21.37 22.86 -10.18
CA TRP A 608 -20.03 22.46 -10.59
C TRP A 608 -19.12 23.67 -10.77
N ILE A 609 -17.87 23.54 -10.32
CA ILE A 609 -16.82 24.53 -10.53
C ILE A 609 -16.23 24.30 -11.91
N ASP A 610 -15.91 25.39 -12.61
CA ASP A 610 -15.29 25.34 -13.92
C ASP A 610 -13.97 24.53 -13.89
N SER A 611 -13.75 23.70 -14.91
CA SER A 611 -12.63 22.75 -14.93
C SER A 611 -11.27 23.44 -14.97
N ASP A 612 -11.15 24.60 -15.64
CA ASP A 612 -9.91 25.38 -15.66
C ASP A 612 -9.62 25.98 -14.28
N THR A 613 -10.66 26.33 -13.52
CA THR A 613 -10.51 26.81 -12.13
C THR A 613 -9.96 25.71 -11.23
N VAL A 614 -10.53 24.50 -11.27
CA VAL A 614 -10.04 23.35 -10.47
C VAL A 614 -8.59 23.01 -10.86
N ASN A 615 -8.30 22.94 -12.16
CA ASN A 615 -6.95 22.69 -12.66
C ASN A 615 -5.96 23.79 -12.24
N GLY A 616 -6.40 25.06 -12.25
CA GLY A 616 -5.63 26.20 -11.75
C GLY A 616 -5.24 26.08 -10.28
N TRP A 617 -6.17 25.66 -9.41
CA TRP A 617 -5.87 25.40 -7.99
C TRP A 617 -4.86 24.28 -7.79
N LEU A 618 -5.02 23.16 -8.52
CA LEU A 618 -4.06 22.06 -8.51
C LEU A 618 -2.65 22.51 -8.94
N ARG A 619 -2.56 23.32 -10.00
CA ARG A 619 -1.29 23.92 -10.47
C ARG A 619 -0.68 24.83 -9.41
N ILE A 620 -1.47 25.67 -8.74
CA ILE A 620 -0.99 26.55 -7.66
C ILE A 620 -0.39 25.74 -6.50
N LEU A 621 -1.09 24.68 -6.06
CA LEU A 621 -0.61 23.80 -4.99
C LEU A 621 0.70 23.12 -5.38
N ALA A 622 0.76 22.51 -6.57
CA ALA A 622 1.96 21.84 -7.06
C ALA A 622 3.15 22.81 -7.20
N ALA A 623 2.93 24.00 -7.75
CA ALA A 623 3.96 25.03 -7.91
C ALA A 623 4.43 25.60 -6.55
N ALA A 624 3.60 25.54 -5.51
CA ALA A 624 3.97 25.91 -4.15
C ALA A 624 4.78 24.84 -3.41
N GLY A 625 4.96 23.65 -4.01
CA GLY A 625 5.73 22.55 -3.44
C GLY A 625 4.91 21.37 -2.90
N ALA A 626 3.58 21.32 -3.12
CA ALA A 626 2.78 20.18 -2.73
C ALA A 626 3.17 18.91 -3.51
N HIS A 627 3.64 17.88 -2.80
CA HIS A 627 3.98 16.59 -3.43
C HIS A 627 2.74 15.79 -3.82
N HIS A 628 1.67 15.89 -3.03
CA HIS A 628 0.44 15.14 -3.22
C HIS A 628 -0.77 16.06 -3.40
N ILE A 629 -1.57 15.81 -4.44
CA ILE A 629 -2.76 16.61 -4.76
C ILE A 629 -3.93 15.73 -5.14
N ALA A 630 -5.14 16.21 -4.88
CA ALA A 630 -6.39 15.53 -5.16
C ALA A 630 -7.50 16.51 -5.56
N TYR A 631 -8.58 16.01 -6.17
CA TYR A 631 -9.85 16.75 -6.29
C TYR A 631 -11.04 15.89 -5.87
N TYR A 632 -12.14 16.55 -5.49
CA TYR A 632 -13.42 15.93 -5.11
C TYR A 632 -14.60 16.90 -5.37
N PRO A 633 -15.77 16.44 -5.84
CA PRO A 633 -16.08 15.11 -6.35
C PRO A 633 -15.69 14.92 -7.81
N ASP A 634 -15.69 13.67 -8.27
CA ASP A 634 -15.62 13.30 -9.68
C ASP A 634 -16.99 12.85 -10.19
N ASP A 635 -17.48 13.49 -11.24
CA ASP A 635 -18.72 13.12 -11.93
C ASP A 635 -18.39 12.50 -13.28
N TYR A 636 -18.50 11.17 -13.31
CA TYR A 636 -18.22 10.40 -14.51
C TYR A 636 -19.29 10.50 -15.58
N ILE A 637 -20.51 10.83 -15.18
CA ILE A 637 -21.67 10.92 -16.08
C ILE A 637 -21.58 12.22 -16.87
N GLY A 638 -21.35 13.34 -16.17
CA GLY A 638 -21.26 14.67 -16.76
C GLY A 638 -19.89 15.03 -17.34
N ASN A 639 -18.88 14.17 -17.16
CA ASN A 639 -17.47 14.46 -17.42
C ASN A 639 -17.00 15.74 -16.69
N ARG A 640 -17.19 15.78 -15.35
CA ARG A 640 -16.86 16.95 -14.52
C ARG A 640 -15.95 16.57 -13.35
N PRO A 641 -14.78 17.22 -13.19
CA PRO A 641 -14.13 18.11 -14.16
C PRO A 641 -13.86 17.42 -15.52
N ASP A 642 -13.69 18.21 -16.60
CA ASP A 642 -13.37 17.66 -17.92
C ASP A 642 -12.04 16.88 -17.84
N ALA A 643 -12.10 15.59 -18.18
CA ALA A 643 -10.96 14.69 -18.08
C ALA A 643 -9.73 15.15 -18.88
N ARG A 644 -9.93 15.86 -20.00
CA ARG A 644 -8.83 16.36 -20.84
C ARG A 644 -8.05 17.47 -20.16
N ILE A 645 -8.74 18.33 -19.41
CA ILE A 645 -8.16 19.45 -18.67
C ILE A 645 -7.49 18.95 -17.38
N ILE A 646 -8.20 18.14 -16.59
CA ILE A 646 -7.72 17.76 -15.26
C ILE A 646 -6.59 16.72 -15.30
N SER A 647 -6.53 15.91 -16.37
CA SER A 647 -5.46 14.91 -16.56
C SER A 647 -4.06 15.53 -16.61
N ASP A 648 -3.93 16.81 -16.96
CA ASP A 648 -2.63 17.51 -16.95
C ASP A 648 -1.97 17.53 -15.57
N MET A 649 -2.76 17.61 -14.50
CA MET A 649 -2.27 17.63 -13.13
C MET A 649 -2.45 16.30 -12.39
N ILE A 650 -3.50 15.55 -12.74
CA ILE A 650 -3.86 14.32 -12.03
C ILE A 650 -3.24 13.06 -12.64
N SER A 651 -2.75 13.11 -13.89
CA SER A 651 -2.05 11.95 -14.43
C SER A 651 -0.69 11.75 -13.76
N SER A 652 -0.45 10.54 -13.24
CA SER A 652 0.88 10.12 -12.76
C SER A 652 1.85 9.78 -13.90
N LYS A 653 1.36 9.63 -15.13
CA LYS A 653 2.18 9.30 -16.31
C LYS A 653 2.60 10.53 -17.13
N TYR A 654 1.84 11.61 -17.09
CA TYR A 654 2.08 12.84 -17.88
C TYR A 654 2.60 14.03 -17.07
N PHE A 655 2.87 13.87 -15.78
CA PHE A 655 3.43 14.94 -14.97
C PHE A 655 4.66 14.44 -14.20
N PRO A 656 5.84 15.09 -14.33
CA PRO A 656 6.09 16.37 -15.01
C PRO A 656 6.38 16.25 -16.52
N PHE A 657 6.18 15.09 -17.14
CA PHE A 657 6.58 14.83 -18.52
C PHE A 657 5.44 15.03 -19.52
N ASP A 658 5.58 16.00 -20.43
CA ASP A 658 4.57 16.35 -21.44
C ASP A 658 3.95 15.12 -22.16
N LYS A 659 2.64 15.23 -22.45
CA LYS A 659 1.91 14.34 -23.37
C LYS A 659 2.63 14.34 -24.72
N LYS A 660 3.43 13.31 -25.03
CA LYS A 660 3.89 13.04 -26.40
C LYS A 660 2.74 12.55 -27.26
#